data_AF-A0A9N8EPK2-F1
#
_entry.id   AF-A0A9N8EPK2-F1
#
_cell.length_a   1.000
_cell.length_b   1.000
_cell.length_c   1.000
_cell.angle_alpha   90.00
_cell.angle_beta   90.00
_cell.angle_gamma   90.00
#
_symmetry.space_group_name_H-M   'P 1'
#
loop_
_entity.id
_entity.type
_entity.pdbx_description
1 polymer ?
#
loop_
_entity_poly.entity_id
_entity_poly.type
_entity_poly.pdbx_seq_one_letter_code
_entity_poly.pdbx_strand_id
1 'polypeptide(L)'
;MSVKGYLVVIIALMALHVSLDVYKYQQEIELIDRKGVSAAKSSPEPRDLLMAVGSSRSARTATVVAEDSSNTKGTVLDIIPMQYDDERNETTATGAPTNLADKLTFPPALGTNFQLRVPYNFSHVFFVGGHCNITGEEEWVQNDWYTRFAAAGMETLGVPPENQICSNVKNDAYTRDFHVEALRKVETLAGDELNQTLVITAAIRLESDWSPVADLLRRGMAFFHMKEDPQNFDLQEFGLDLERVLYFYFRWDEAGSAIKAGRELCRLKRGAHQLKAAKLLTGWRGEKIDFRVDLAIEAFKENCPNSAVIDLWAVYDNQSDQALRTTLIFNPFPDIIFTAQDAVARRIIDIAQDALPPDQYRRIATTGWDNIETQLLDEFKILTTVDQQVHDPHKGVWGVLETVLGIAQSTGLNSTASVQRELDLGNSLTITADTLFIPAHRVGYLQNLVLEGYNPNFSPFTSNPVSSGILNTTIAMMDPFEGKFEAIFVLHTSWYDPRLEWNRDVYGGFLALDKASIWTPSGIYFQNEIGFDSSQILHESLAMVSNDGKVRLETTMHAMFLCRTMEEIRRYPFEHYHCSMNLAGSMQLTLDDTIGFDVVQSDPHFETTISTMMSSNQQSASGIVYYKLAFQRRPFGVYVGVVLPGIVINMIGFMAFWIPGVEQSVALGIAALLCALTYRTALDIPDVASATWVEVFMMINISYLGSVMVIIWCSFGSSAILGKYINKCCKPIHPKNVAKEAKSLAKSMSRTHSDEKTRVVERVVETPNDTKQATIGSQSMQRQGELHRNGNKAQELSALSAHSADRIYDSDSHHKWNKASAALHHPEDPADSDLESDGPPRDDHNQQASGIEMNNGYRTKLKRFVSERVLGKGEGTDQNGKSANLDWIGRWFIVPSYIIVVSSLLIHGWGFK
;
A
#
# COMPACT_ATOMS: atom_id res chain seq x y z
N MET A 1 -44.90 -28.15 -62.03
CA MET A 1 -44.34 -27.53 -60.80
C MET A 1 -43.56 -26.27 -61.19
N SER A 2 -43.35 -25.29 -60.30
CA SER A 2 -42.48 -24.14 -60.56
C SER A 2 -41.94 -23.49 -59.28
N VAL A 3 -40.70 -23.02 -59.37
CA VAL A 3 -39.80 -22.54 -58.30
C VAL A 3 -40.38 -21.48 -57.35
N LYS A 4 -41.38 -20.70 -57.77
CA LYS A 4 -41.85 -19.50 -57.05
C LYS A 4 -42.53 -19.74 -55.70
N GLY A 5 -42.86 -20.98 -55.34
CA GLY A 5 -43.34 -21.32 -53.99
C GLY A 5 -42.21 -21.40 -52.95
N TYR A 6 -40.99 -21.71 -53.37
CA TYR A 6 -39.87 -21.89 -52.45
C TYR A 6 -39.42 -20.59 -51.80
N LEU A 7 -39.46 -19.43 -52.48
CA LEU A 7 -38.83 -18.22 -51.95
C LEU A 7 -39.45 -17.71 -50.63
N VAL A 8 -40.78 -17.80 -50.44
CA VAL A 8 -41.41 -17.42 -49.17
C VAL A 8 -41.31 -18.51 -48.10
N VAL A 9 -41.29 -19.79 -48.51
CA VAL A 9 -40.95 -20.87 -47.58
C VAL A 9 -39.50 -20.70 -47.12
N ILE A 10 -38.58 -20.29 -47.99
CA ILE A 10 -37.19 -19.97 -47.68
C ILE A 10 -37.09 -18.71 -46.82
N ILE A 11 -37.81 -17.61 -47.10
CA ILE A 11 -37.75 -16.41 -46.24
C ILE A 11 -38.36 -16.67 -44.85
N ALA A 12 -39.47 -17.40 -44.77
CA ALA A 12 -40.03 -17.82 -43.49
C ALA A 12 -39.11 -18.82 -42.77
N LEU A 13 -38.49 -19.77 -43.49
CA LEU A 13 -37.43 -20.65 -42.99
C LEU A 13 -36.07 -19.94 -42.86
N MET A 14 -35.91 -18.66 -43.23
CA MET A 14 -34.72 -17.85 -42.97
C MET A 14 -34.93 -17.01 -41.71
N ALA A 15 -36.14 -16.51 -41.46
CA ALA A 15 -36.51 -16.05 -40.12
C ALA A 15 -36.47 -17.22 -39.12
N LEU A 16 -36.95 -18.40 -39.51
CA LEU A 16 -36.80 -19.62 -38.72
C LEU A 16 -35.38 -20.18 -38.72
N HIS A 17 -34.56 -20.10 -39.79
CA HIS A 17 -33.15 -20.49 -39.74
C HIS A 17 -32.38 -19.52 -38.86
N VAL A 18 -32.46 -18.20 -39.03
CA VAL A 18 -31.79 -17.27 -38.09
C VAL A 18 -32.22 -17.56 -36.64
N SER A 19 -33.49 -17.90 -36.39
CA SER A 19 -33.93 -18.35 -35.05
C SER A 19 -33.37 -19.72 -34.62
N LEU A 20 -33.32 -20.71 -35.51
CA LEU A 20 -32.90 -22.11 -35.25
C LEU A 20 -31.38 -22.33 -35.35
N ASP A 21 -30.68 -21.48 -36.08
CA ASP A 21 -29.24 -21.43 -36.28
C ASP A 21 -28.60 -20.61 -35.16
N VAL A 22 -29.26 -19.57 -34.63
CA VAL A 22 -28.92 -18.99 -33.32
C VAL A 22 -29.18 -20.02 -32.21
N TYR A 23 -30.30 -20.76 -32.24
CA TYR A 23 -30.57 -21.84 -31.28
C TYR A 23 -29.60 -23.03 -31.43
N LYS A 24 -29.09 -23.30 -32.64
CA LYS A 24 -27.98 -24.25 -32.88
C LYS A 24 -26.66 -23.71 -32.37
N TYR A 25 -26.35 -22.43 -32.61
CA TYR A 25 -25.15 -21.78 -32.07
C TYR A 25 -25.15 -21.87 -30.54
N GLN A 26 -26.32 -21.68 -29.91
CA GLN A 26 -26.54 -21.91 -28.49
C GLN A 26 -26.26 -23.37 -28.10
N GLN A 27 -26.76 -24.37 -28.83
CA GLN A 27 -26.45 -25.79 -28.57
C GLN A 27 -24.99 -26.19 -28.87
N GLU A 28 -24.34 -25.59 -29.87
CA GLU A 28 -22.95 -25.84 -30.21
C GLU A 28 -22.01 -25.17 -29.21
N ILE A 29 -22.35 -23.98 -28.69
CA ILE A 29 -21.66 -23.33 -27.57
C ILE A 29 -21.85 -24.14 -26.27
N GLU A 30 -23.07 -24.59 -25.93
CA GLU A 30 -23.27 -25.53 -24.81
C GLU A 30 -22.48 -26.83 -25.00
N LEU A 31 -22.33 -27.34 -26.24
CA LEU A 31 -21.51 -28.51 -26.52
C LEU A 31 -20.01 -28.23 -26.39
N ILE A 32 -19.54 -27.06 -26.81
CA ILE A 32 -18.13 -26.65 -26.72
C ILE A 32 -17.74 -26.44 -25.26
N ASP A 33 -18.58 -25.77 -24.47
CA ASP A 33 -18.35 -25.52 -23.05
C ASP A 33 -18.35 -26.83 -22.24
N ARG A 34 -19.37 -27.69 -22.45
CA ARG A 34 -19.38 -29.05 -21.87
C ARG A 34 -18.20 -29.92 -22.32
N LYS A 35 -17.68 -29.72 -23.54
CA LYS A 35 -16.47 -30.41 -24.03
C LYS A 35 -15.18 -29.84 -23.43
N GLY A 36 -15.10 -28.53 -23.17
CA GLY A 36 -13.99 -27.91 -22.44
C GLY A 36 -13.90 -28.47 -21.01
N VAL A 37 -15.02 -28.46 -20.29
CA VAL A 37 -15.15 -29.04 -18.94
C VAL A 37 -14.88 -30.55 -18.93
N SER A 38 -15.18 -31.27 -20.02
CA SER A 38 -14.85 -32.70 -20.16
C SER A 38 -13.38 -32.95 -20.53
N ALA A 39 -12.76 -32.10 -21.35
CA ALA A 39 -11.36 -32.24 -21.75
C ALA A 39 -10.39 -32.03 -20.58
N ALA A 40 -10.77 -31.19 -19.62
CA ALA A 40 -10.04 -31.01 -18.36
C ALA A 40 -10.09 -32.21 -17.40
N LYS A 41 -10.73 -33.33 -17.77
CA LYS A 41 -10.92 -34.51 -16.90
C LYS A 41 -10.45 -35.86 -17.47
N SER A 42 -9.77 -35.89 -18.62
CA SER A 42 -9.14 -37.12 -19.12
C SER A 42 -7.92 -36.86 -20.00
N SER A 43 -6.73 -36.90 -19.38
CA SER A 43 -5.43 -37.09 -20.05
C SER A 43 -4.63 -38.12 -19.22
N PRO A 44 -3.89 -39.06 -19.84
CA PRO A 44 -3.47 -40.30 -19.17
C PRO A 44 -2.11 -40.24 -18.48
N GLU A 45 -1.87 -41.20 -17.56
CA GLU A 45 -0.53 -41.56 -17.10
C GLU A 45 0.36 -42.06 -18.25
N PRO A 46 1.64 -41.66 -18.31
CA PRO A 46 2.67 -42.36 -19.06
C PRO A 46 3.48 -43.30 -18.14
N ARG A 47 3.47 -44.61 -18.42
CA ARG A 47 4.46 -45.56 -17.90
C ARG A 47 5.13 -46.34 -19.03
N ASP A 48 6.41 -46.01 -19.22
CA ASP A 48 7.55 -46.84 -19.64
C ASP A 48 7.37 -47.96 -20.67
N LEU A 49 8.07 -47.83 -21.81
CA LEU A 49 8.95 -48.88 -22.39
C LEU A 49 9.66 -48.36 -23.67
N LEU A 50 10.92 -48.67 -24.02
CA LEU A 50 12.16 -48.95 -23.26
C LEU A 50 13.37 -48.98 -24.23
N MET A 51 14.60 -48.90 -23.70
CA MET A 51 15.95 -49.18 -24.28
C MET A 51 16.88 -47.95 -24.41
N ALA A 52 18.17 -48.02 -24.03
CA ALA A 52 18.89 -49.07 -23.27
C ALA A 52 20.21 -48.60 -22.64
N VAL A 53 20.45 -49.02 -21.38
CA VAL A 53 21.75 -49.37 -20.74
C VAL A 53 22.87 -48.28 -20.63
N GLY A 54 23.45 -48.01 -19.46
CA GLY A 54 23.06 -48.45 -18.12
C GLY A 54 24.07 -48.22 -16.97
N SER A 55 23.60 -48.57 -15.76
CA SER A 55 24.35 -49.16 -14.63
C SER A 55 25.25 -48.24 -13.75
N SER A 56 25.31 -48.37 -12.41
CA SER A 56 24.70 -49.38 -11.51
C SER A 56 24.45 -48.93 -10.04
N ARG A 57 23.26 -49.27 -9.51
CA ARG A 57 22.89 -49.74 -8.14
C ARG A 57 23.71 -49.34 -6.89
N SER A 58 23.02 -48.81 -5.87
CA SER A 58 22.62 -49.50 -4.60
C SER A 58 22.18 -48.45 -3.55
N ALA A 59 21.00 -48.37 -2.91
CA ALA A 59 19.96 -49.32 -2.46
C ALA A 59 20.09 -49.86 -1.01
N ARG A 60 19.36 -49.25 -0.06
CA ARG A 60 18.72 -49.90 1.11
C ARG A 60 17.62 -49.03 1.74
N THR A 61 17.02 -49.43 2.86
CA THR A 61 15.61 -49.15 3.20
C THR A 61 15.30 -49.24 4.71
N ALA A 62 14.21 -48.60 5.15
CA ALA A 62 13.51 -48.69 6.45
C ALA A 62 14.16 -47.91 7.64
N THR A 63 13.45 -47.57 8.74
CA THR A 63 12.12 -48.03 9.22
C THR A 63 11.34 -46.92 9.95
N VAL A 64 10.03 -47.11 10.18
CA VAL A 64 9.13 -46.21 10.93
C VAL A 64 8.90 -46.72 12.36
N VAL A 65 8.89 -45.80 13.34
CA VAL A 65 8.23 -45.92 14.67
C VAL A 65 7.67 -44.53 15.03
N ALA A 66 6.61 -44.46 15.84
CA ALA A 66 6.02 -43.21 16.35
C ALA A 66 5.64 -43.38 17.84
N GLU A 67 5.74 -42.31 18.64
CA GLU A 67 4.72 -41.86 19.61
C GLU A 67 5.16 -40.60 20.41
N ASP A 68 4.17 -39.75 20.70
CA ASP A 68 3.99 -38.78 21.80
C ASP A 68 5.13 -37.97 22.47
N SER A 69 5.01 -36.64 22.26
CA SER A 69 4.75 -35.63 23.31
C SER A 69 5.85 -34.68 23.83
N SER A 70 5.50 -33.39 23.73
CA SER A 70 5.86 -32.28 24.63
C SER A 70 7.24 -31.58 24.58
N ASN A 71 7.13 -30.28 24.30
CA ASN A 71 7.80 -29.14 24.96
C ASN A 71 9.23 -28.66 24.59
N THR A 72 9.36 -27.33 24.61
CA THR A 72 10.58 -26.50 24.68
C THR A 72 11.57 -26.49 23.49
N LYS A 73 12.30 -25.37 23.36
CA LYS A 73 13.14 -25.00 22.20
C LYS A 73 14.64 -25.15 22.50
N GLY A 74 15.42 -25.45 21.45
CA GLY A 74 16.71 -24.78 21.22
C GLY A 74 18.01 -25.58 21.43
N THR A 75 18.58 -26.08 20.32
CA THR A 75 20.02 -26.29 20.10
C THR A 75 20.24 -26.25 18.57
N VAL A 76 21.18 -25.44 18.06
CA VAL A 76 22.57 -25.79 17.70
C VAL A 76 22.67 -26.82 16.57
N LEU A 77 23.43 -26.49 15.52
CA LEU A 77 23.57 -27.29 14.30
C LEU A 77 25.02 -27.14 13.77
N ASP A 78 25.85 -28.15 14.02
CA ASP A 78 27.26 -28.19 13.57
C ASP A 78 27.37 -28.42 12.05
N ILE A 79 28.43 -27.87 11.44
CA ILE A 79 28.78 -28.11 10.03
C ILE A 79 30.23 -28.60 9.93
N ILE A 80 30.42 -29.68 9.16
CA ILE A 80 31.71 -30.35 8.95
C ILE A 80 32.44 -29.67 7.75
N PRO A 81 33.74 -29.33 7.84
CA PRO A 81 34.47 -28.71 6.75
C PRO A 81 34.90 -29.72 5.66
N MET A 82 35.03 -29.23 4.42
CA MET A 82 35.74 -29.91 3.33
C MET A 82 36.96 -29.09 2.90
N GLN A 83 38.07 -29.77 2.58
CA GLN A 83 39.27 -29.16 2.01
C GLN A 83 39.12 -28.89 0.50
N TYR A 84 39.89 -27.92 0.00
CA TYR A 84 40.30 -27.84 -1.40
C TYR A 84 41.72 -27.27 -1.49
N ASP A 85 42.47 -27.65 -2.53
CA ASP A 85 43.91 -27.37 -2.65
C ASP A 85 44.25 -26.08 -3.44
N ASP A 86 45.51 -25.65 -3.29
CA ASP A 86 46.18 -24.46 -3.85
C ASP A 86 46.31 -24.40 -5.40
N GLU A 87 46.58 -23.21 -5.95
CA GLU A 87 47.87 -22.88 -6.61
C GLU A 87 47.94 -21.48 -7.31
N ARG A 88 48.87 -20.62 -6.81
CA ARG A 88 49.83 -19.73 -7.54
C ARG A 88 49.45 -18.41 -8.28
N ASN A 89 50.22 -17.37 -7.87
CA ASN A 89 50.96 -16.35 -8.68
C ASN A 89 50.18 -15.30 -9.54
N GLU A 90 50.65 -14.06 -9.80
CA GLU A 90 51.91 -13.37 -9.45
C GLU A 90 51.80 -11.81 -9.41
N THR A 91 52.68 -11.17 -8.63
CA THR A 91 53.12 -9.75 -8.53
C THR A 91 52.56 -8.63 -9.46
N THR A 92 52.24 -7.46 -8.87
CA THR A 92 53.01 -6.18 -9.00
C THR A 92 52.47 -5.09 -8.04
N ALA A 93 53.12 -3.93 -7.90
CA ALA A 93 52.91 -3.01 -6.76
C ALA A 93 52.78 -1.51 -7.10
N THR A 94 51.91 -0.81 -6.36
CA THR A 94 51.97 0.63 -5.99
C THR A 94 51.05 0.88 -4.77
N GLY A 95 51.25 1.97 -4.03
CA GLY A 95 50.71 2.13 -2.67
C GLY A 95 49.50 3.04 -2.49
N ALA A 96 48.61 2.66 -1.57
CA ALA A 96 47.54 3.43 -0.93
C ALA A 96 47.27 2.79 0.47
N PRO A 97 46.65 3.48 1.45
CA PRO A 97 46.46 2.90 2.78
C PRO A 97 45.49 1.71 2.76
N THR A 98 45.82 0.64 3.50
CA THR A 98 45.02 -0.59 3.56
C THR A 98 44.17 -0.65 4.82
N ASN A 99 42.96 -1.23 4.69
CA ASN A 99 42.06 -1.50 5.80
C ASN A 99 42.74 -2.37 6.85
N LEU A 100 42.67 -1.99 8.13
CA LEU A 100 43.12 -2.83 9.25
C LEU A 100 41.98 -3.73 9.75
N ALA A 101 41.34 -4.43 8.81
CA ALA A 101 40.21 -5.32 9.05
C ALA A 101 40.40 -6.68 8.33
N ASP A 102 41.65 -7.16 8.26
CA ASP A 102 41.98 -8.52 7.83
C ASP A 102 43.43 -8.90 8.24
N LYS A 103 43.63 -9.20 9.52
CA LYS A 103 44.84 -9.86 10.09
C LYS A 103 44.69 -10.08 11.60
N LEU A 104 44.37 -11.30 12.03
CA LEU A 104 44.67 -11.81 13.38
C LEU A 104 44.42 -13.34 13.54
N THR A 105 44.78 -14.14 12.52
CA THR A 105 44.84 -15.60 12.64
C THR A 105 46.19 -16.04 13.20
N PHE A 106 46.26 -16.24 14.52
CA PHE A 106 47.44 -16.80 15.19
C PHE A 106 47.67 -18.29 14.81
N PRO A 107 48.93 -18.78 14.83
CA PRO A 107 49.21 -20.22 14.71
C PRO A 107 48.70 -20.99 15.95
N PRO A 108 48.40 -22.30 15.83
CA PRO A 108 47.95 -23.12 16.95
C PRO A 108 49.10 -23.35 17.95
N ALA A 109 49.16 -22.54 18.99
CA ALA A 109 50.08 -22.74 20.11
C ALA A 109 49.69 -23.98 20.92
N LEU A 110 50.51 -25.03 20.89
CA LEU A 110 50.30 -26.21 21.72
C LEU A 110 50.45 -25.87 23.22
N GLY A 111 49.38 -26.11 23.98
CA GLY A 111 49.47 -26.50 25.39
C GLY A 111 49.73 -25.39 26.41
N THR A 112 48.65 -24.71 26.83
CA THR A 112 48.48 -24.35 28.25
C THR A 112 47.10 -24.80 28.71
N ASN A 113 46.95 -25.12 30.01
CA ASN A 113 45.67 -25.54 30.58
C ASN A 113 44.75 -24.33 30.76
N PHE A 114 43.96 -24.01 29.74
CA PHE A 114 42.95 -22.95 29.84
C PHE A 114 41.75 -23.44 30.68
N GLN A 115 41.89 -23.34 32.01
CA GLN A 115 40.73 -23.45 32.90
C GLN A 115 39.91 -22.17 32.80
N LEU A 116 38.60 -22.32 32.61
CA LEU A 116 37.64 -21.23 32.77
C LEU A 116 37.86 -20.60 34.16
N ARG A 117 38.18 -19.30 34.18
CA ARG A 117 38.21 -18.51 35.42
C ARG A 117 36.83 -18.60 36.06
N VAL A 118 36.78 -18.86 37.36
CA VAL A 118 35.51 -18.94 38.09
C VAL A 118 34.90 -17.54 38.12
N PRO A 119 33.61 -17.37 37.78
CA PRO A 119 32.94 -16.08 37.90
C PRO A 119 33.08 -15.51 39.30
N TYR A 120 33.41 -14.23 39.38
CA TYR A 120 33.62 -13.49 40.62
C TYR A 120 32.54 -12.43 40.76
N ASN A 121 32.05 -12.20 41.97
CA ASN A 121 31.14 -11.12 42.27
C ASN A 121 31.67 -10.33 43.48
N PHE A 122 31.37 -9.04 43.52
CA PHE A 122 31.60 -8.21 44.70
C PHE A 122 30.49 -8.50 45.71
N SER A 123 30.85 -8.81 46.96
CA SER A 123 29.88 -8.92 48.06
C SER A 123 29.27 -7.56 48.39
N HIS A 124 30.04 -6.49 48.20
CA HIS A 124 29.60 -5.12 48.42
C HIS A 124 29.99 -4.20 47.26
N VAL A 125 29.03 -3.43 46.77
CA VAL A 125 29.27 -2.28 45.89
C VAL A 125 28.73 -1.04 46.60
N PHE A 126 29.60 -0.08 46.89
CA PHE A 126 29.26 1.18 47.54
C PHE A 126 29.37 2.34 46.56
N PHE A 127 28.40 3.26 46.61
CA PHE A 127 28.43 4.50 45.85
C PHE A 127 28.74 5.67 46.77
N VAL A 128 29.86 6.37 46.55
CA VAL A 128 30.23 7.55 47.32
C VAL A 128 29.95 8.80 46.48
N GLY A 129 28.90 9.55 46.83
CA GLY A 129 28.54 10.77 46.13
C GLY A 129 27.11 11.27 46.34
N GLY A 130 26.90 12.53 45.94
CA GLY A 130 25.60 13.21 45.97
C GLY A 130 25.13 13.59 47.38
N HIS A 131 23.96 14.24 47.41
CA HIS A 131 23.24 14.56 48.64
C HIS A 131 22.20 13.47 48.94
N CYS A 132 21.88 13.29 50.22
CA CYS A 132 20.90 12.31 50.67
C CYS A 132 19.46 12.80 50.40
N ASN A 133 18.51 11.86 50.39
CA ASN A 133 17.07 12.13 50.22
C ASN A 133 16.72 12.79 48.86
N ILE A 134 17.02 12.09 47.76
CA ILE A 134 16.64 12.46 46.38
C ILE A 134 15.13 12.74 46.26
N THR A 135 14.30 12.09 47.08
CA THR A 135 12.84 12.25 47.15
C THR A 135 12.34 13.38 48.06
N GLY A 136 13.23 14.23 48.58
CA GLY A 136 12.87 15.33 49.46
C GLY A 136 12.15 16.49 48.77
N GLU A 137 11.41 17.29 49.53
CA GLU A 137 10.68 18.48 49.05
C GLU A 137 11.61 19.64 48.65
N GLU A 138 12.91 19.55 48.92
CA GLU A 138 13.88 20.62 48.63
C GLU A 138 14.36 20.58 47.17
N GLU A 139 13.76 21.43 46.34
CA GLU A 139 14.02 21.62 44.90
C GLU A 139 15.50 21.70 44.50
N TRP A 140 16.37 22.22 45.38
CA TRP A 140 17.81 22.31 45.08
C TRP A 140 18.55 20.97 45.16
N VAL A 141 18.02 19.97 45.88
CA VAL A 141 18.58 18.60 45.94
C VAL A 141 18.25 17.85 44.66
N GLN A 142 17.00 17.98 44.18
CA GLN A 142 16.55 17.35 42.94
C GLN A 142 17.29 17.87 41.70
N ASN A 143 17.72 19.14 41.73
CA ASN A 143 18.48 19.80 40.67
C ASN A 143 20.01 19.75 40.86
N ASP A 144 20.53 19.10 41.90
CA ASP A 144 21.98 18.97 42.11
C ASP A 144 22.60 17.91 41.17
N TRP A 145 23.58 18.34 40.36
CA TRP A 145 24.28 17.50 39.38
C TRP A 145 24.80 16.20 40.01
N TYR A 146 25.50 16.28 41.14
CA TYR A 146 26.12 15.09 41.74
C TYR A 146 25.09 14.14 42.36
N THR A 147 23.95 14.66 42.81
CA THR A 147 22.81 13.85 43.30
C THR A 147 22.12 13.11 42.16
N ARG A 148 21.88 13.77 41.02
CA ARG A 148 21.34 13.12 39.81
C ARG A 148 22.31 12.09 39.22
N PHE A 149 23.60 12.42 39.17
CA PHE A 149 24.69 11.52 38.78
C PHE A 149 24.69 10.25 39.64
N ALA A 150 24.63 10.40 40.97
CA ALA A 150 24.58 9.27 41.90
C ALA A 150 23.33 8.41 41.70
N ALA A 151 22.16 9.01 41.48
CA ALA A 151 20.92 8.28 41.23
C ALA A 151 21.02 7.38 39.98
N ALA A 152 21.47 7.92 38.84
CA ALA A 152 21.61 7.17 37.59
C ALA A 152 22.62 6.02 37.70
N GLY A 153 23.73 6.22 38.42
CA GLY A 153 24.71 5.18 38.68
C GLY A 153 24.22 4.06 39.59
N MET A 154 23.47 4.40 40.65
CA MET A 154 22.88 3.40 41.54
C MET A 154 21.80 2.57 40.83
N GLU A 155 20.95 3.21 40.01
CA GLU A 155 19.92 2.53 39.22
C GLU A 155 20.54 1.56 38.22
N THR A 156 21.50 2.02 37.42
CA THR A 156 22.20 1.19 36.42
C THR A 156 22.80 -0.08 37.01
N LEU A 157 23.36 0.01 38.22
CA LEU A 157 24.15 -1.05 38.83
C LEU A 157 23.38 -1.85 39.89
N GLY A 158 22.09 -1.55 40.12
CA GLY A 158 21.28 -2.16 41.16
C GLY A 158 21.80 -1.95 42.58
N VAL A 159 22.56 -0.87 42.82
CA VAL A 159 23.14 -0.57 44.15
C VAL A 159 22.02 -0.12 45.09
N PRO A 160 21.79 -0.81 46.22
CA PRO A 160 20.69 -0.50 47.11
C PRO A 160 20.98 0.79 47.91
N PRO A 161 19.96 1.60 48.30
CA PRO A 161 20.17 2.92 48.90
C PRO A 161 21.01 2.93 50.19
N GLU A 162 20.99 1.85 50.98
CA GLU A 162 21.84 1.68 52.17
C GLU A 162 23.34 1.66 51.86
N ASN A 163 23.73 1.33 50.63
CA ASN A 163 25.12 1.38 50.15
C ASN A 163 25.51 2.74 49.55
N GLN A 164 24.62 3.75 49.55
CA GLN A 164 24.99 5.11 49.21
C GLN A 164 25.64 5.82 50.41
N ILE A 165 26.82 6.40 50.19
CA ILE A 165 27.42 7.36 51.10
C ILE A 165 27.25 8.76 50.50
N CYS A 166 26.25 9.47 50.99
CA CYS A 166 25.82 10.80 50.59
C CYS A 166 25.96 11.81 51.75
N SER A 167 25.92 13.12 51.46
CA SER A 167 25.87 14.16 52.50
C SER A 167 24.45 14.73 52.72
N ASN A 168 24.15 15.15 53.94
CA ASN A 168 22.94 15.91 54.27
C ASN A 168 23.18 17.44 54.26
N VAL A 169 24.39 17.89 53.92
CA VAL A 169 24.78 19.30 53.98
C VAL A 169 25.07 19.82 52.57
N LYS A 170 24.44 20.95 52.21
CA LYS A 170 24.61 21.57 50.89
C LYS A 170 26.07 21.88 50.58
N ASN A 171 26.52 21.46 49.40
CA ASN A 171 27.89 21.58 48.87
C ASN A 171 28.96 20.72 49.58
N ASP A 172 28.66 20.09 50.72
CA ASP A 172 29.61 19.26 51.48
C ASP A 172 30.05 18.02 50.67
N ALA A 173 29.12 17.46 49.89
CA ALA A 173 29.39 16.36 48.96
C ALA A 173 30.46 16.66 47.90
N TYR A 174 30.85 17.93 47.70
CA TYR A 174 31.92 18.35 46.77
C TYR A 174 33.25 18.66 47.49
N THR A 175 33.40 18.28 48.76
CA THR A 175 34.60 18.52 49.59
C THR A 175 35.49 17.28 49.72
N ARG A 176 36.81 17.49 49.91
CA ARG A 176 37.73 16.39 50.21
C ARG A 176 37.37 15.69 51.53
N ASP A 177 37.00 16.47 52.55
CA ASP A 177 36.80 15.95 53.90
C ASP A 177 35.60 15.00 53.95
N PHE A 178 34.51 15.32 53.24
CA PHE A 178 33.40 14.40 52.97
C PHE A 178 33.90 13.10 52.31
N HIS A 179 34.65 13.20 51.21
CA HIS A 179 35.13 12.01 50.50
C HIS A 179 36.06 11.12 51.36
N VAL A 180 36.99 11.71 52.12
CA VAL A 180 37.90 10.96 52.99
C VAL A 180 37.15 10.27 54.14
N GLU A 181 36.16 10.94 54.74
CA GLU A 181 35.35 10.33 55.80
C GLU A 181 34.35 9.29 55.25
N ALA A 182 33.83 9.50 54.03
CA ALA A 182 33.03 8.51 53.33
C ALA A 182 33.80 7.21 53.07
N LEU A 183 35.09 7.30 52.70
CA LEU A 183 35.94 6.11 52.54
C LEU A 183 36.19 5.38 53.87
N ARG A 184 36.35 6.09 55.00
CA ARG A 184 36.40 5.45 56.33
C ARG A 184 35.08 4.77 56.71
N LYS A 185 33.95 5.38 56.34
CA LYS A 185 32.62 4.78 56.55
C LYS A 185 32.46 3.51 55.69
N VAL A 186 32.90 3.51 54.43
CA VAL A 186 32.93 2.30 53.59
C VAL A 186 33.82 1.22 54.20
N GLU A 187 35.04 1.56 54.62
CA GLU A 187 35.95 0.61 55.31
C GLU A 187 35.27 -0.04 56.53
N THR A 188 34.58 0.77 57.34
CA THR A 188 33.87 0.32 58.54
C THR A 188 32.66 -0.58 58.21
N LEU A 189 32.01 -0.37 57.07
CA LEU A 189 30.87 -1.18 56.61
C LEU A 189 31.31 -2.48 55.92
N ALA A 190 32.43 -2.46 55.20
CA ALA A 190 32.98 -3.63 54.51
C ALA A 190 33.64 -4.65 55.46
N GLY A 191 34.23 -4.19 56.57
CA GLY A 191 34.80 -5.06 57.60
C GLY A 191 35.87 -6.02 57.04
N ASP A 192 35.65 -7.32 57.22
CA ASP A 192 36.55 -8.38 56.74
C ASP A 192 36.41 -8.65 55.22
N GLU A 193 35.31 -8.24 54.57
CA GLU A 193 35.03 -8.45 53.13
C GLU A 193 35.56 -7.28 52.25
N LEU A 194 36.56 -6.55 52.76
CA LEU A 194 37.19 -5.41 52.11
C LEU A 194 37.81 -5.76 50.75
N ASN A 195 38.28 -7.00 50.55
CA ASN A 195 38.77 -7.53 49.27
C ASN A 195 37.67 -8.05 48.31
N GLN A 196 36.41 -7.97 48.72
CA GLN A 196 35.22 -8.26 47.93
C GLN A 196 34.34 -6.99 47.77
N THR A 197 34.92 -5.81 48.05
CA THR A 197 34.26 -4.52 48.04
C THR A 197 34.72 -3.67 46.84
N LEU A 198 33.75 -3.14 46.08
CA LEU A 198 33.94 -2.13 45.03
C LEU A 198 33.42 -0.78 45.50
N VAL A 199 34.20 0.27 45.29
CA VAL A 199 33.80 1.67 45.52
C VAL A 199 33.69 2.41 44.20
N ILE A 200 32.56 3.09 43.99
CA ILE A 200 32.28 3.91 42.81
C ILE A 200 32.08 5.36 43.26
N THR A 201 32.81 6.30 42.64
CA THR A 201 32.77 7.71 43.07
C THR A 201 33.25 8.69 41.99
N ALA A 202 32.81 9.95 42.07
CA ALA A 202 33.32 11.04 41.21
C ALA A 202 34.66 11.63 41.71
N ALA A 203 35.24 11.08 42.79
CA ALA A 203 36.58 11.37 43.30
C ALA A 203 36.90 12.87 43.56
N ILE A 204 35.89 13.66 43.91
CA ILE A 204 35.97 15.12 43.90
C ILE A 204 36.95 15.61 44.99
N ARG A 205 38.00 16.34 44.58
CA ARG A 205 39.10 16.85 45.44
C ARG A 205 40.00 15.78 46.07
N LEU A 206 39.86 14.51 45.70
CA LEU A 206 40.79 13.46 46.15
C LEU A 206 42.19 13.61 45.53
N GLU A 207 42.31 14.27 44.38
CA GLU A 207 43.55 14.42 43.58
C GLU A 207 44.64 15.28 44.27
N SER A 208 44.28 15.96 45.35
CA SER A 208 45.21 16.70 46.21
C SER A 208 46.09 15.80 47.09
N ASP A 209 45.65 14.57 47.36
CA ASP A 209 46.40 13.52 48.04
C ASP A 209 45.64 12.17 47.88
N TRP A 210 46.19 11.27 47.07
CA TRP A 210 45.59 9.95 46.80
C TRP A 210 45.88 8.89 47.86
N SER A 211 46.67 9.19 48.91
CA SER A 211 47.11 8.20 49.91
C SER A 211 45.96 7.38 50.53
N PRO A 212 44.79 7.95 50.87
CA PRO A 212 43.67 7.17 51.42
C PRO A 212 43.11 6.11 50.43
N VAL A 213 43.13 6.40 49.13
CA VAL A 213 42.71 5.44 48.09
C VAL A 213 43.78 4.38 47.88
N ALA A 214 45.06 4.79 47.84
CA ALA A 214 46.19 3.87 47.72
C ALA A 214 46.26 2.87 48.89
N ASP A 215 46.00 3.29 50.13
CA ASP A 215 45.99 2.41 51.31
C ASP A 215 44.85 1.39 51.28
N LEU A 216 43.67 1.75 50.76
CA LEU A 216 42.55 0.82 50.60
C LEU A 216 42.78 -0.17 49.44
N LEU A 217 43.38 0.28 48.32
CA LEU A 217 43.83 -0.59 47.22
C LEU A 217 44.89 -1.60 47.67
N ARG A 218 45.86 -1.20 48.51
CA ARG A 218 46.85 -2.12 49.12
C ARG A 218 46.22 -3.23 49.96
N ARG A 219 45.01 -3.00 50.48
CA ARG A 219 44.23 -3.94 51.30
C ARG A 219 43.23 -4.77 50.48
N GLY A 220 43.14 -4.53 49.17
CA GLY A 220 42.37 -5.33 48.22
C GLY A 220 41.02 -4.75 47.79
N MET A 221 40.64 -3.55 48.26
CA MET A 221 39.41 -2.88 47.83
C MET A 221 39.52 -2.41 46.38
N ALA A 222 38.49 -2.64 45.56
CA ALA A 222 38.44 -2.18 44.18
C ALA A 222 37.83 -0.77 44.08
N PHE A 223 38.28 0.02 43.09
CA PHE A 223 37.89 1.42 42.92
C PHE A 223 37.64 1.78 41.45
N PHE A 224 36.44 2.25 41.15
CA PHE A 224 36.10 2.90 39.88
C PHE A 224 35.82 4.39 40.11
N HIS A 225 36.64 5.25 39.51
CA HIS A 225 36.53 6.71 39.61
C HIS A 225 35.92 7.31 38.33
N MET A 226 35.15 8.40 38.44
CA MET A 226 34.39 8.97 37.30
C MET A 226 34.46 10.49 37.23
N LYS A 227 35.24 11.08 36.30
CA LYS A 227 35.38 12.55 36.21
C LYS A 227 35.95 13.08 34.88
N GLU A 228 35.68 14.37 34.64
CA GLU A 228 36.05 15.18 33.46
C GLU A 228 37.58 15.27 33.22
N ASP A 229 38.33 15.75 34.23
CA ASP A 229 39.77 16.10 34.12
C ASP A 229 40.70 14.87 34.02
N PRO A 230 41.78 14.89 33.23
CA PRO A 230 42.77 13.80 33.14
C PRO A 230 43.85 13.86 34.25
N GLN A 231 43.49 14.14 35.51
CA GLN A 231 44.44 14.09 36.63
C GLN A 231 44.63 12.65 37.12
N ASN A 232 45.39 11.89 36.34
CA ASN A 232 45.62 10.47 36.55
C ASN A 232 46.28 10.17 37.91
N PHE A 233 45.66 9.27 38.67
CA PHE A 233 46.28 8.59 39.80
C PHE A 233 47.25 7.53 39.27
N ASP A 234 48.56 7.74 39.43
CA ASP A 234 49.58 6.78 39.00
C ASP A 234 49.76 5.68 40.06
N LEU A 235 49.27 4.48 39.73
CA LEU A 235 49.42 3.30 40.58
C LEU A 235 50.89 2.98 40.89
N GLN A 236 51.83 3.26 39.97
CA GLN A 236 53.26 2.97 40.15
C GLN A 236 53.95 3.95 41.10
N GLU A 237 53.57 5.24 41.09
CA GLU A 237 54.06 6.24 42.06
C GLU A 237 53.72 5.82 43.51
N PHE A 238 52.54 5.25 43.71
CA PHE A 238 52.09 4.71 44.99
C PHE A 238 52.52 3.25 45.25
N GLY A 239 53.36 2.67 44.38
CA GLY A 239 53.92 1.32 44.55
C GLY A 239 52.88 0.19 44.49
N LEU A 240 51.81 0.37 43.71
CA LEU A 240 50.72 -0.58 43.55
C LEU A 240 50.97 -1.48 42.32
N ASP A 241 50.72 -2.78 42.48
CA ASP A 241 50.93 -3.81 41.46
C ASP A 241 49.63 -4.02 40.66
N LEU A 242 49.69 -3.81 39.34
CA LEU A 242 48.54 -3.93 38.41
C LEU A 242 47.92 -5.34 38.38
N GLU A 243 48.66 -6.38 38.78
CA GLU A 243 48.15 -7.75 38.91
C GLU A 243 47.53 -8.05 40.30
N ARG A 244 47.52 -7.07 41.22
CA ARG A 244 46.99 -7.22 42.60
C ARG A 244 45.89 -6.24 42.97
N VAL A 245 45.78 -5.12 42.27
CA VAL A 245 44.74 -4.10 42.52
C VAL A 245 43.77 -4.06 41.34
N LEU A 246 42.53 -3.63 41.61
CA LEU A 246 41.54 -3.34 40.58
C LEU A 246 41.11 -1.88 40.69
N TYR A 247 41.70 -1.06 39.83
CA TYR A 247 41.46 0.36 39.68
C TYR A 247 41.22 0.72 38.21
N PHE A 248 40.17 1.50 37.93
CA PHE A 248 39.93 2.14 36.64
C PHE A 248 39.33 3.54 36.79
N TYR A 249 39.66 4.40 35.83
CA TYR A 249 39.13 5.75 35.69
C TYR A 249 38.20 5.81 34.48
N PHE A 250 36.91 5.97 34.73
CA PHE A 250 35.90 6.16 33.70
C PHE A 250 35.76 7.65 33.41
N ARG A 251 35.66 8.00 32.13
CA ARG A 251 35.40 9.38 31.69
C ARG A 251 34.46 9.39 30.50
N TRP A 252 33.97 10.56 30.14
CA TRP A 252 33.27 10.81 28.88
C TRP A 252 34.16 11.59 27.89
N ASP A 253 33.90 11.45 26.60
CA ASP A 253 34.72 12.00 25.49
C ASP A 253 34.57 13.53 25.33
N GLU A 254 35.18 14.27 26.24
CA GLU A 254 35.12 15.74 26.17
C GLU A 254 35.91 16.32 24.99
N ALA A 255 37.03 15.68 24.64
CA ALA A 255 37.91 16.16 23.59
C ALA A 255 37.30 15.94 22.19
N GLY A 256 36.82 14.74 21.90
CA GLY A 256 36.16 14.45 20.64
C GLY A 256 34.85 15.21 20.47
N SER A 257 34.12 15.54 21.56
CA SER A 257 32.96 16.44 21.48
C SER A 257 33.30 17.91 21.28
N ALA A 258 34.38 18.44 21.87
CA ALA A 258 34.90 19.76 21.50
C ALA A 258 35.29 19.80 20.00
N ILE A 259 35.90 18.73 19.48
CA ILE A 259 36.25 18.59 18.05
C ILE A 259 34.99 18.40 17.17
N LYS A 260 33.93 17.75 17.64
CA LYS A 260 32.60 17.69 16.98
C LYS A 260 31.99 19.11 16.92
N ALA A 261 32.08 19.90 18.00
CA ALA A 261 31.62 21.29 18.05
C ALA A 261 32.36 22.22 17.07
N GLY A 262 33.70 22.17 17.04
CA GLY A 262 34.50 22.96 16.09
C GLY A 262 34.19 22.65 14.62
N ARG A 263 33.98 21.36 14.31
CA ARG A 263 33.53 20.90 12.97
C ARG A 263 32.15 21.42 12.59
N GLU A 264 31.18 21.35 13.50
CA GLU A 264 29.82 21.86 13.25
C GLU A 264 29.80 23.39 13.12
N LEU A 265 30.56 24.12 13.95
CA LEU A 265 30.72 25.57 13.79
C LEU A 265 31.34 25.92 12.44
N CYS A 266 32.30 25.14 11.95
CA CYS A 266 32.80 25.27 10.59
C CYS A 266 31.68 25.05 9.56
N ARG A 267 30.87 23.98 9.68
CA ARG A 267 29.71 23.71 8.80
C ARG A 267 28.72 24.88 8.80
N LEU A 268 28.38 25.43 9.96
CA LEU A 268 27.43 26.55 10.15
C LEU A 268 27.95 27.90 9.66
N LYS A 269 29.27 28.11 9.64
CA LYS A 269 29.92 29.38 9.25
C LYS A 269 30.63 29.30 7.87
N ARG A 270 30.44 28.23 7.09
CA ARG A 270 31.05 28.07 5.75
C ARG A 270 30.79 29.29 4.87
N GLY A 271 31.86 29.87 4.33
CA GLY A 271 31.83 31.11 3.54
C GLY A 271 32.24 32.38 4.30
N ALA A 272 32.37 32.34 5.62
CA ALA A 272 32.94 33.45 6.39
C ALA A 272 34.47 33.53 6.21
N HIS A 273 34.98 34.61 5.61
CA HIS A 273 36.44 34.85 5.50
C HIS A 273 37.13 35.08 6.85
N GLN A 274 36.38 35.51 7.85
CA GLN A 274 36.85 35.71 9.23
C GLN A 274 35.76 35.26 10.21
N LEU A 275 36.16 34.67 11.34
CA LEU A 275 35.29 34.39 12.48
C LEU A 275 35.78 35.22 13.67
N LYS A 276 35.00 36.19 14.12
CA LYS A 276 35.33 36.94 15.35
C LYS A 276 34.93 36.14 16.58
N ALA A 277 35.91 35.54 17.23
CA ALA A 277 35.72 34.74 18.43
C ALA A 277 35.93 35.58 19.69
N ALA A 278 35.05 35.42 20.66
CA ALA A 278 35.28 35.81 22.04
C ALA A 278 35.23 34.56 22.94
N LYS A 279 35.84 34.61 24.12
CA LYS A 279 35.85 33.49 25.07
C LYS A 279 35.27 33.93 26.42
N LEU A 280 34.36 33.13 26.96
CA LEU A 280 33.87 33.23 28.34
C LEU A 280 34.28 31.94 29.08
N LEU A 281 35.38 32.06 29.83
CA LEU A 281 36.09 30.98 30.51
C LEU A 281 35.57 30.76 31.94
N THR A 282 35.89 29.61 32.54
CA THR A 282 35.23 29.12 33.77
C THR A 282 36.09 29.34 35.03
N GLY A 283 35.94 30.52 35.62
CA GLY A 283 36.77 31.03 36.71
C GLY A 283 36.59 30.34 38.07
N TRP A 284 35.68 29.37 38.21
CA TRP A 284 35.43 28.62 39.45
C TRP A 284 35.98 27.19 39.46
N ARG A 285 36.20 26.58 38.29
CA ARG A 285 36.90 25.28 38.16
C ARG A 285 38.38 25.45 37.78
N GLY A 286 38.77 26.66 37.38
CA GLY A 286 40.09 26.96 36.82
C GLY A 286 40.21 26.49 35.38
N GLU A 287 41.41 26.60 34.79
CA GLU A 287 41.73 26.29 33.39
C GLU A 287 41.40 24.84 32.94
N LYS A 288 40.93 23.98 33.87
CA LYS A 288 40.73 22.55 33.70
C LYS A 288 39.66 22.13 32.69
N ILE A 289 38.62 22.94 32.47
CA ILE A 289 37.57 22.68 31.47
C ILE A 289 37.57 23.69 30.31
N ASP A 290 38.38 24.74 30.42
CA ASP A 290 38.52 25.76 29.39
C ASP A 290 39.16 25.20 28.10
N PHE A 291 39.90 24.07 28.19
CA PHE A 291 40.41 23.34 27.03
C PHE A 291 39.32 22.93 26.01
N ARG A 292 38.06 22.76 26.45
CA ARG A 292 36.92 22.49 25.54
C ARG A 292 36.73 23.63 24.53
N VAL A 293 36.92 24.88 24.97
CA VAL A 293 36.85 26.07 24.11
C VAL A 293 38.02 26.10 23.13
N ASP A 294 39.24 25.82 23.61
CA ASP A 294 40.43 25.86 22.75
C ASP A 294 40.45 24.73 21.71
N LEU A 295 40.08 23.49 22.08
CA LEU A 295 39.91 22.38 21.13
C LEU A 295 38.81 22.66 20.09
N ALA A 296 37.70 23.28 20.47
CA ALA A 296 36.66 23.66 19.52
C ALA A 296 37.13 24.74 18.54
N ILE A 297 37.98 25.68 18.98
CA ILE A 297 38.59 26.70 18.14
C ILE A 297 39.68 26.11 17.24
N GLU A 298 40.46 25.14 17.72
CA GLU A 298 41.47 24.42 16.94
C GLU A 298 40.81 23.57 15.85
N ALA A 299 39.85 22.72 16.19
CA ALA A 299 39.08 21.93 15.23
C ALA A 299 38.33 22.79 14.21
N PHE A 300 37.85 23.99 14.59
CA PHE A 300 37.32 24.96 13.62
C PHE A 300 38.40 25.41 12.62
N LYS A 301 39.60 25.77 13.08
CA LYS A 301 40.71 26.22 12.23
C LYS A 301 41.17 25.13 11.25
N GLU A 302 41.25 23.88 11.71
CA GLU A 302 41.60 22.72 10.88
C GLU A 302 40.58 22.46 9.77
N ASN A 303 39.28 22.53 10.09
CA ASN A 303 38.21 22.15 9.17
C ASN A 303 37.74 23.32 8.27
N CYS A 304 37.99 24.56 8.68
CA CYS A 304 37.73 25.78 7.91
C CYS A 304 39.05 26.58 7.66
N PRO A 305 40.04 26.03 6.94
CA PRO A 305 41.35 26.67 6.74
C PRO A 305 41.30 27.97 5.93
N ASN A 306 40.19 28.25 5.25
CA ASN A 306 39.94 29.50 4.50
C ASN A 306 39.32 30.61 5.37
N SER A 307 39.11 30.37 6.67
CA SER A 307 38.43 31.28 7.60
C SER A 307 39.37 31.71 8.73
N ALA A 308 39.79 32.98 8.73
CA ALA A 308 40.67 33.50 9.77
C ALA A 308 39.91 33.68 11.11
N VAL A 309 40.26 32.92 12.14
CA VAL A 309 39.77 33.17 13.49
C VAL A 309 40.46 34.41 14.05
N ILE A 310 39.67 35.37 14.52
CA ILE A 310 40.13 36.60 15.17
C ILE A 310 39.66 36.56 16.62
N ASP A 311 40.57 36.24 17.53
CA ASP A 311 40.35 36.35 18.97
C ASP A 311 40.19 37.83 19.38
N LEU A 312 39.01 38.21 19.88
CA LEU A 312 38.69 39.59 20.25
C LEU A 312 38.95 39.89 21.73
N TRP A 313 38.48 39.02 22.62
CA TRP A 313 38.61 39.13 24.07
C TRP A 313 38.33 37.79 24.73
N ALA A 314 38.97 37.57 25.89
CA ALA A 314 38.73 36.45 26.78
C ALA A 314 38.51 36.99 28.20
N VAL A 315 37.43 36.56 28.85
CA VAL A 315 37.10 36.93 30.24
C VAL A 315 36.58 35.71 30.99
N TYR A 316 36.61 35.75 32.32
CA TYR A 316 36.08 34.68 33.18
C TYR A 316 34.64 34.98 33.62
N ASP A 317 33.83 33.93 33.75
CA ASP A 317 32.43 33.98 34.22
C ASP A 317 32.30 34.51 35.66
N ASN A 318 33.34 34.35 36.49
CA ASN A 318 33.37 34.84 37.88
C ASN A 318 33.32 36.39 38.02
N GLN A 319 33.36 37.13 36.90
CA GLN A 319 33.09 38.55 36.87
C GLN A 319 31.60 38.88 37.14
N SER A 320 31.33 40.04 37.73
CA SER A 320 29.95 40.52 37.95
C SER A 320 29.21 40.81 36.63
N ASP A 321 27.88 40.73 36.65
CA ASP A 321 27.05 40.97 35.45
C ASP A 321 27.28 42.36 34.84
N GLN A 322 27.49 43.38 35.68
CA GLN A 322 27.84 44.74 35.24
C GLN A 322 29.19 44.80 34.52
N ALA A 323 30.17 43.95 34.90
CA ALA A 323 31.46 43.86 34.21
C ALA A 323 31.34 43.12 32.87
N LEU A 324 30.58 42.01 32.82
CA LEU A 324 30.26 41.31 31.56
C LEU A 324 29.48 42.22 30.60
N ARG A 325 28.53 43.01 31.12
CA ARG A 325 27.79 44.05 30.39
C ARG A 325 28.72 45.14 29.85
N THR A 326 29.68 45.61 30.64
CA THR A 326 30.73 46.53 30.16
C THR A 326 31.58 45.88 29.06
N THR A 327 31.96 44.61 29.21
CA THR A 327 32.72 43.85 28.21
C THR A 327 31.96 43.75 26.88
N LEU A 328 30.65 43.49 26.89
CA LEU A 328 29.81 43.43 25.68
C LEU A 328 29.61 44.79 24.99
N ILE A 329 29.54 45.89 25.76
CA ILE A 329 29.24 47.23 25.22
C ILE A 329 30.49 47.94 24.67
N PHE A 330 31.65 47.77 25.30
CA PHE A 330 32.84 48.58 25.00
C PHE A 330 33.95 47.86 24.21
N ASN A 331 33.93 46.53 24.13
CA ASN A 331 34.85 45.77 23.27
C ASN A 331 34.26 45.54 21.87
N PRO A 332 35.07 45.10 20.89
CA PRO A 332 34.55 44.69 19.59
C PRO A 332 33.48 43.57 19.71
N PHE A 333 32.42 43.68 18.93
CA PHE A 333 31.32 42.72 18.89
C PHE A 333 31.73 41.40 18.19
N PRO A 334 31.56 40.22 18.83
CA PRO A 334 31.91 38.92 18.27
C PRO A 334 30.83 38.34 17.35
N ASP A 335 31.21 37.39 16.49
CA ASP A 335 30.30 36.57 15.69
C ASP A 335 29.96 35.22 16.38
N ILE A 336 30.66 34.90 17.49
CA ILE A 336 30.37 33.84 18.47
C ILE A 336 31.12 34.10 19.79
N ILE A 337 30.50 33.79 20.94
CA ILE A 337 31.19 33.67 22.24
C ILE A 337 31.33 32.18 22.58
N PHE A 338 32.54 31.66 22.58
CA PHE A 338 32.79 30.30 23.05
C PHE A 338 32.67 30.25 24.58
N THR A 339 31.91 29.28 25.08
CA THR A 339 31.77 28.94 26.50
C THR A 339 31.90 27.42 26.68
N ALA A 340 32.27 26.98 27.88
CA ALA A 340 32.44 25.56 28.23
C ALA A 340 31.22 24.91 28.90
N GLN A 341 30.12 25.64 29.13
CA GLN A 341 28.90 25.20 29.83
C GLN A 341 27.64 25.98 29.42
N ASP A 342 26.49 25.30 29.28
CA ASP A 342 25.19 25.91 28.95
C ASP A 342 24.78 26.99 29.95
N ALA A 343 25.00 26.80 31.26
CA ALA A 343 24.66 27.79 32.28
C ALA A 343 25.47 29.11 32.12
N VAL A 344 26.71 29.01 31.63
CA VAL A 344 27.57 30.16 31.33
C VAL A 344 27.09 30.84 30.03
N ALA A 345 26.70 30.06 29.02
CA ALA A 345 26.05 30.56 27.82
C ALA A 345 24.73 31.29 28.12
N ARG A 346 23.86 30.72 28.96
CA ARG A 346 22.58 31.32 29.37
C ARG A 346 22.76 32.71 29.95
N ARG A 347 23.64 32.82 30.96
CA ARG A 347 23.91 34.07 31.66
C ARG A 347 24.48 35.16 30.74
N ILE A 348 25.38 34.83 29.80
CA ILE A 348 25.88 35.85 28.86
C ILE A 348 24.84 36.23 27.79
N ILE A 349 23.93 35.32 27.43
CA ILE A 349 22.79 35.62 26.53
C ILE A 349 21.77 36.55 27.22
N ASP A 350 21.42 36.32 28.49
CA ASP A 350 20.56 37.23 29.26
C ASP A 350 21.19 38.63 29.38
N ILE A 351 22.47 38.70 29.78
CA ILE A 351 23.18 39.98 29.88
C ILE A 351 23.26 40.66 28.50
N ALA A 352 23.42 39.90 27.41
CA ALA A 352 23.39 40.45 26.06
C ALA A 352 22.02 41.00 25.64
N GLN A 353 20.92 40.41 26.13
CA GLN A 353 19.55 40.87 25.87
C GLN A 353 19.29 42.26 26.46
N ASP A 354 19.82 42.53 27.67
CA ASP A 354 19.71 43.81 28.38
C ASP A 354 20.83 44.82 28.04
N ALA A 355 21.89 44.38 27.35
CA ALA A 355 23.06 45.20 27.04
C ALA A 355 23.11 45.69 25.59
N LEU A 356 22.62 44.89 24.63
CA LEU A 356 22.91 45.09 23.21
C LEU A 356 21.70 45.61 22.40
N PRO A 357 21.95 46.40 21.34
CA PRO A 357 20.94 46.70 20.32
C PRO A 357 20.30 45.43 19.74
N PRO A 358 18.99 45.43 19.39
CA PRO A 358 18.28 44.23 18.92
C PRO A 358 18.88 43.54 17.68
N ASP A 359 19.57 44.27 16.81
CA ASP A 359 20.29 43.72 15.65
C ASP A 359 21.56 42.96 16.04
N GLN A 360 22.27 43.43 17.08
CA GLN A 360 23.43 42.76 17.65
C GLN A 360 22.99 41.56 18.50
N TYR A 361 21.97 41.73 19.35
CA TYR A 361 21.40 40.62 20.11
C TYR A 361 20.84 39.50 19.22
N ARG A 362 20.25 39.80 18.05
CA ARG A 362 19.84 38.75 17.09
C ARG A 362 21.01 37.94 16.56
N ARG A 363 22.19 38.56 16.37
CA ARG A 363 23.40 37.94 15.81
C ARG A 363 24.27 37.21 16.82
N ILE A 364 24.18 37.54 18.11
CA ILE A 364 25.00 36.90 19.14
C ILE A 364 24.52 35.47 19.39
N ALA A 365 25.50 34.56 19.51
CA ALA A 365 25.32 33.14 19.77
C ALA A 365 26.57 32.56 20.44
N THR A 366 26.47 31.35 20.98
CA THR A 366 27.45 30.73 21.88
C THR A 366 27.73 29.26 21.56
N THR A 367 28.77 28.69 22.16
CA THR A 367 28.86 27.24 22.44
C THR A 367 28.42 26.95 23.87
N GLY A 368 27.94 25.74 24.11
CA GLY A 368 27.52 25.25 25.42
C GLY A 368 27.99 23.81 25.69
N TRP A 369 27.53 23.27 26.81
CA TRP A 369 27.80 21.93 27.34
C TRP A 369 26.77 21.60 28.43
N ASP A 370 26.58 20.33 28.77
CA ASP A 370 25.60 19.81 29.75
C ASP A 370 24.14 19.69 29.23
N ASN A 371 23.81 20.22 28.05
CA ASN A 371 22.49 20.07 27.37
C ASN A 371 21.26 20.44 28.25
N ILE A 372 21.40 21.46 29.09
CA ILE A 372 20.34 21.92 30.00
C ILE A 372 19.52 23.10 29.42
N GLU A 373 20.08 23.86 28.47
CA GLU A 373 19.47 25.09 27.93
C GLU A 373 18.85 24.88 26.55
N THR A 374 17.99 23.87 26.43
CA THR A 374 17.37 23.43 25.16
C THR A 374 16.58 24.53 24.44
N GLN A 375 16.01 25.49 25.17
CA GLN A 375 15.34 26.66 24.58
C GLN A 375 16.33 27.56 23.82
N LEU A 376 17.53 27.79 24.38
CA LEU A 376 18.57 28.56 23.70
C LEU A 376 19.18 27.80 22.51
N LEU A 377 19.17 26.46 22.54
CA LEU A 377 19.59 25.64 21.40
C LEU A 377 18.61 25.83 20.22
N ASP A 378 17.30 25.74 20.46
CA ASP A 378 16.28 25.87 19.42
C ASP A 378 16.12 27.35 18.94
N GLU A 379 16.45 28.34 19.77
CA GLU A 379 16.60 29.76 19.37
C GLU A 379 17.92 30.09 18.61
N PHE A 380 18.80 29.10 18.39
CA PHE A 380 20.15 29.29 17.83
C PHE A 380 21.04 30.25 18.65
N LYS A 381 20.77 30.39 19.95
CA LYS A 381 21.60 31.14 20.92
C LYS A 381 22.74 30.30 21.46
N ILE A 382 22.54 29.00 21.62
CA ILE A 382 23.60 28.00 21.70
C ILE A 382 23.61 27.30 20.33
N LEU A 383 24.75 27.29 19.62
CA LEU A 383 24.85 26.66 18.30
C LEU A 383 25.16 25.16 18.40
N THR A 384 25.86 24.78 19.47
CA THR A 384 26.34 23.43 19.77
C THR A 384 26.38 23.24 21.27
N THR A 385 25.75 22.18 21.79
CA THR A 385 25.92 21.69 23.16
C THR A 385 26.25 20.19 23.14
N VAL A 386 26.52 19.63 24.31
CA VAL A 386 26.95 18.24 24.50
C VAL A 386 26.28 17.70 25.75
N ASP A 387 25.49 16.64 25.58
CA ASP A 387 24.97 15.86 26.70
C ASP A 387 26.00 14.78 27.06
N GLN A 388 26.46 14.81 28.32
CA GLN A 388 27.40 13.84 28.84
C GLN A 388 26.74 12.45 29.05
N GLN A 389 25.40 12.39 29.02
CA GLN A 389 24.55 11.23 29.35
C GLN A 389 24.75 10.67 30.77
N VAL A 390 25.42 11.41 31.65
CA VAL A 390 25.73 11.01 33.03
C VAL A 390 24.52 11.04 33.98
N HIS A 391 23.39 11.56 33.52
CA HIS A 391 22.11 11.55 34.24
C HIS A 391 21.14 10.48 33.73
N ASP A 392 21.48 9.76 32.66
CA ASP A 392 20.66 8.72 32.05
C ASP A 392 21.16 7.34 32.49
N PRO A 393 20.35 6.53 33.21
CA PRO A 393 20.70 5.14 33.52
C PRO A 393 21.02 4.33 32.26
N HIS A 394 21.97 3.39 32.37
CA HIS A 394 22.43 2.51 31.29
C HIS A 394 23.00 3.21 30.02
N LYS A 395 23.09 4.54 29.96
CA LYS A 395 23.70 5.28 28.83
C LYS A 395 25.10 5.80 29.17
N GLY A 396 25.81 6.31 28.15
CA GLY A 396 27.10 6.98 28.28
C GLY A 396 28.09 6.21 29.18
N VAL A 397 28.62 6.91 30.18
CA VAL A 397 29.58 6.35 31.15
C VAL A 397 29.00 5.21 31.99
N TRP A 398 27.69 5.18 32.23
CA TRP A 398 27.03 4.15 33.05
C TRP A 398 26.90 2.83 32.30
N GLY A 399 26.42 2.83 31.06
CA GLY A 399 26.35 1.63 30.22
C GLY A 399 27.73 1.03 29.92
N VAL A 400 28.77 1.86 29.78
CA VAL A 400 30.16 1.40 29.65
C VAL A 400 30.66 0.76 30.94
N LEU A 401 30.38 1.33 32.12
CA LEU A 401 30.78 0.72 33.40
C LEU A 401 30.01 -0.58 33.66
N GLU A 402 28.71 -0.64 33.39
CA GLU A 402 27.89 -1.85 33.46
C GLU A 402 28.47 -2.97 32.58
N THR A 403 28.84 -2.65 31.34
CA THR A 403 29.48 -3.59 30.41
C THR A 403 30.82 -4.10 30.94
N VAL A 404 31.70 -3.20 31.41
CA VAL A 404 33.03 -3.56 31.94
C VAL A 404 32.90 -4.41 33.22
N LEU A 405 31.95 -4.07 34.10
CA LEU A 405 31.67 -4.82 35.32
C LEU A 405 31.12 -6.21 35.01
N GLY A 406 30.17 -6.33 34.08
CA GLY A 406 29.60 -7.60 33.64
C GLY A 406 30.62 -8.53 33.00
N ILE A 407 31.54 -7.99 32.18
CA ILE A 407 32.67 -8.75 31.63
C ILE A 407 33.59 -9.21 32.76
N ALA A 408 34.05 -8.30 33.63
CA ALA A 408 34.95 -8.63 34.73
C ALA A 408 34.38 -9.67 35.71
N GLN A 409 33.08 -9.61 36.02
CA GLN A 409 32.43 -10.58 36.89
C GLN A 409 32.28 -11.95 36.20
N SER A 410 31.75 -11.97 34.97
CA SER A 410 31.48 -13.22 34.23
C SER A 410 32.73 -13.99 33.82
N THR A 411 33.86 -13.31 33.56
CA THR A 411 35.14 -13.94 33.22
C THR A 411 36.16 -13.95 34.38
N GLY A 412 35.76 -13.54 35.59
CA GLY A 412 36.60 -13.65 36.80
C GLY A 412 37.87 -12.79 36.74
N LEU A 413 37.74 -11.53 36.34
CA LEU A 413 38.84 -10.56 36.29
C LEU A 413 38.84 -9.71 37.55
N ASN A 414 39.84 -9.93 38.41
CA ASN A 414 40.00 -9.26 39.71
C ASN A 414 41.27 -8.39 39.81
N SER A 415 41.93 -8.11 38.67
CA SER A 415 43.11 -7.24 38.59
C SER A 415 43.00 -6.30 37.38
N THR A 416 43.51 -5.07 37.52
CA THR A 416 43.57 -4.08 36.43
C THR A 416 44.29 -4.64 35.22
N ALA A 417 45.43 -5.33 35.40
CA ALA A 417 46.15 -5.97 34.30
C ALA A 417 45.36 -7.09 33.63
N SER A 418 44.48 -7.81 34.34
CA SER A 418 43.59 -8.79 33.71
C SER A 418 42.51 -8.14 32.85
N VAL A 419 41.88 -7.06 33.33
CA VAL A 419 40.87 -6.31 32.57
C VAL A 419 41.50 -5.58 31.38
N GLN A 420 42.68 -4.97 31.54
CA GLN A 420 43.45 -4.35 30.45
C GLN A 420 43.77 -5.34 29.32
N ARG A 421 44.10 -6.59 29.65
CA ARG A 421 44.40 -7.65 28.69
C ARG A 421 43.15 -8.24 28.00
N GLU A 422 42.01 -8.25 28.67
CA GLU A 422 40.74 -8.74 28.08
C GLU A 422 40.10 -7.69 27.15
N LEU A 423 40.18 -6.41 27.52
CA LEU A 423 39.58 -5.28 26.81
C LEU A 423 40.55 -4.54 25.85
N ASP A 424 41.75 -5.10 25.63
CA ASP A 424 42.86 -4.54 24.84
C ASP A 424 43.17 -3.04 25.09
N LEU A 425 43.08 -2.62 26.36
CA LEU A 425 43.30 -1.22 26.79
C LEU A 425 44.78 -0.82 26.82
N GLY A 426 45.69 -1.74 26.49
CA GLY A 426 47.13 -1.58 26.69
C GLY A 426 47.46 -1.20 28.14
N ASN A 427 48.25 -0.14 28.32
CA ASN A 427 48.59 0.38 29.64
C ASN A 427 47.57 1.42 30.18
N SER A 428 46.44 1.65 29.50
CA SER A 428 45.47 2.67 29.93
C SER A 428 44.77 2.26 31.22
N LEU A 429 44.76 3.15 32.21
CA LEU A 429 43.85 3.09 33.37
C LEU A 429 42.52 3.79 33.07
N THR A 430 42.42 4.45 31.93
CA THR A 430 41.28 5.29 31.54
C THR A 430 40.41 4.59 30.51
N ILE A 431 39.12 4.48 30.81
CA ILE A 431 38.07 3.98 29.92
C ILE A 431 37.17 5.17 29.56
N THR A 432 37.05 5.47 28.27
CA THR A 432 36.25 6.60 27.78
C THR A 432 34.93 6.11 27.20
N ALA A 433 33.82 6.73 27.62
CA ALA A 433 32.51 6.58 27.01
C ALA A 433 32.21 7.74 26.05
N ASP A 434 31.42 7.48 25.01
CA ASP A 434 30.95 8.53 24.10
C ASP A 434 29.98 9.50 24.82
N THR A 435 30.00 10.76 24.37
CA THR A 435 29.02 11.80 24.71
C THR A 435 28.09 12.06 23.53
N LEU A 436 26.84 12.44 23.80
CA LEU A 436 25.88 12.83 22.78
C LEU A 436 26.09 14.30 22.37
N PHE A 437 26.67 14.52 21.19
CA PHE A 437 26.81 15.85 20.60
C PHE A 437 25.49 16.35 19.99
N ILE A 438 25.05 17.56 20.34
CA ILE A 438 23.74 18.11 19.94
C ILE A 438 23.89 19.52 19.35
N PRO A 439 23.66 19.70 18.04
CA PRO A 439 23.72 21.01 17.39
C PRO A 439 22.33 21.64 17.23
N ALA A 440 22.26 22.98 17.20
CA ALA A 440 21.02 23.71 16.94
C ALA A 440 20.41 23.35 15.57
N HIS A 441 21.25 23.22 14.55
CA HIS A 441 20.82 22.86 13.19
C HIS A 441 20.75 21.33 12.98
N ARG A 442 20.05 20.64 13.89
CA ARG A 442 19.90 19.17 14.00
C ARG A 442 19.80 18.47 12.63
N VAL A 443 18.83 18.88 11.80
CA VAL A 443 18.56 18.27 10.48
C VAL A 443 19.77 18.32 9.56
N GLY A 444 20.34 19.51 9.31
CA GLY A 444 21.47 19.65 8.38
C GLY A 444 22.82 19.17 8.92
N TYR A 445 22.95 18.96 10.23
CA TYR A 445 24.06 18.19 10.80
C TYR A 445 23.88 16.71 10.46
N LEU A 446 22.70 16.13 10.74
CA LEU A 446 22.41 14.73 10.46
C LEU A 446 22.48 14.41 8.96
N GLN A 447 21.98 15.28 8.07
CA GLN A 447 22.15 15.13 6.62
C GLN A 447 23.64 15.06 6.22
N ASN A 448 24.52 15.84 6.86
CA ASN A 448 25.96 15.77 6.60
C ASN A 448 26.59 14.51 7.21
N LEU A 449 26.13 14.07 8.39
CA LEU A 449 26.66 12.92 9.11
C LEU A 449 26.31 11.58 8.43
N VAL A 450 25.04 11.33 8.12
CA VAL A 450 24.61 10.04 7.51
C VAL A 450 25.00 9.91 6.05
N LEU A 451 25.35 11.02 5.39
CA LEU A 451 25.86 11.02 4.00
C LEU A 451 27.39 11.09 3.93
N GLU A 452 28.11 11.21 5.05
CA GLU A 452 29.59 11.25 5.05
C GLU A 452 30.16 9.87 4.68
N GLY A 453 30.72 9.75 3.48
CA GLY A 453 31.19 8.48 2.92
C GLY A 453 30.09 7.56 2.37
N TYR A 454 28.82 7.96 2.44
CA TYR A 454 27.71 7.20 1.89
C TYR A 454 27.79 7.10 0.35
N ASN A 455 27.46 5.93 -0.22
CA ASN A 455 27.48 5.72 -1.66
C ASN A 455 26.13 5.15 -2.16
N PRO A 456 25.31 5.93 -2.90
CA PRO A 456 23.97 5.54 -3.33
C PRO A 456 23.94 4.40 -4.37
N ASN A 457 25.08 4.03 -4.96
CA ASN A 457 25.15 2.94 -5.94
C ASN A 457 25.13 1.54 -5.30
N PHE A 458 25.38 1.43 -3.99
CA PHE A 458 25.43 0.14 -3.29
C PHE A 458 24.21 -0.06 -2.39
N SER A 459 23.49 -1.17 -2.63
CA SER A 459 22.40 -1.65 -1.76
C SER A 459 22.94 -1.91 -0.34
N PRO A 460 22.18 -1.58 0.73
CA PRO A 460 22.62 -1.85 2.09
C PRO A 460 22.72 -3.34 2.42
N PHE A 461 21.99 -4.21 1.72
CA PHE A 461 22.02 -5.67 1.90
C PHE A 461 21.98 -6.42 0.55
N THR A 462 22.42 -7.68 0.57
CA THR A 462 22.39 -8.59 -0.60
C THR A 462 20.97 -8.99 -1.01
N SER A 463 20.03 -9.03 -0.06
CA SER A 463 18.59 -9.07 -0.31
C SER A 463 17.93 -8.03 0.57
N ASN A 464 17.13 -7.14 -0.02
CA ASN A 464 16.37 -6.13 0.69
C ASN A 464 14.87 -6.38 0.45
N PRO A 465 14.08 -6.67 1.50
CA PRO A 465 12.63 -6.68 1.38
C PRO A 465 12.14 -5.23 1.22
N VAL A 466 11.42 -4.97 0.12
CA VAL A 466 10.80 -3.66 -0.13
C VAL A 466 9.30 -3.78 0.12
N SER A 467 8.78 -2.97 1.03
CA SER A 467 7.36 -2.80 1.27
C SER A 467 6.76 -1.87 0.22
N SER A 468 5.55 -2.19 -0.26
CA SER A 468 4.88 -1.45 -1.33
C SER A 468 3.38 -1.29 -1.08
N GLY A 469 2.83 -0.14 -1.45
CA GLY A 469 1.41 0.18 -1.40
C GLY A 469 1.03 1.19 -2.48
N ILE A 470 -0.26 1.32 -2.80
CA ILE A 470 -0.75 2.27 -3.81
C ILE A 470 -1.90 3.11 -3.21
N LEU A 471 -1.69 4.42 -3.16
CA LEU A 471 -2.58 5.41 -2.55
C LEU A 471 -3.19 6.35 -3.59
N ASN A 472 -4.29 7.01 -3.20
CA ASN A 472 -4.95 8.08 -3.97
C ASN A 472 -5.25 7.72 -5.43
N THR A 473 -5.68 6.49 -5.71
CA THR A 473 -5.87 6.04 -7.10
C THR A 473 -7.06 6.73 -7.74
N THR A 474 -6.83 7.34 -8.90
CA THR A 474 -7.86 7.89 -9.80
C THR A 474 -7.82 7.09 -11.09
N ILE A 475 -8.91 6.38 -11.39
CA ILE A 475 -9.08 5.74 -12.70
C ILE A 475 -9.62 6.81 -13.66
N ALA A 476 -8.77 7.28 -14.58
CA ALA A 476 -9.10 8.37 -15.50
C ALA A 476 -10.04 7.90 -16.62
N MET A 477 -9.83 6.68 -17.14
CA MET A 477 -10.63 6.08 -18.21
C MET A 477 -10.55 4.55 -18.14
N MET A 478 -11.67 3.85 -18.40
CA MET A 478 -11.71 2.41 -18.65
C MET A 478 -12.21 2.15 -20.08
N ASP A 479 -11.31 1.66 -20.95
CA ASP A 479 -11.63 1.25 -22.32
C ASP A 479 -11.59 -0.28 -22.44
N PRO A 480 -12.74 -0.95 -22.31
CA PRO A 480 -12.77 -2.39 -22.43
C PRO A 480 -12.70 -2.92 -23.87
N PHE A 481 -12.84 -2.05 -24.87
CA PHE A 481 -12.85 -2.45 -26.28
C PHE A 481 -11.42 -2.67 -26.78
N GLU A 482 -10.50 -1.78 -26.40
CA GLU A 482 -9.05 -2.04 -26.53
C GLU A 482 -8.48 -2.92 -25.39
N GLY A 483 -9.22 -3.07 -24.28
CA GLY A 483 -8.78 -3.89 -23.14
C GLY A 483 -7.71 -3.18 -22.29
N LYS A 484 -7.92 -1.90 -22.01
CA LYS A 484 -6.99 -1.02 -21.30
C LYS A 484 -7.69 -0.14 -20.27
N PHE A 485 -6.99 0.25 -19.22
CA PHE A 485 -7.42 1.33 -18.32
C PHE A 485 -6.27 2.27 -18.00
N GLU A 486 -6.62 3.52 -17.71
CA GLU A 486 -5.69 4.61 -17.40
C GLU A 486 -5.86 5.01 -15.94
N ALA A 487 -4.76 5.07 -15.19
CA ALA A 487 -4.78 5.40 -13.77
C ALA A 487 -3.68 6.40 -13.39
N ILE A 488 -4.04 7.33 -12.49
CA ILE A 488 -3.13 8.23 -11.78
C ILE A 488 -3.14 7.80 -10.32
N PHE A 489 -1.97 7.57 -9.71
CA PHE A 489 -1.87 7.01 -8.37
C PHE A 489 -0.53 7.38 -7.70
N VAL A 490 -0.46 7.25 -6.37
CA VAL A 490 0.80 7.39 -5.63
C VAL A 490 1.31 6.00 -5.27
N LEU A 491 2.44 5.61 -5.85
CA LEU A 491 3.19 4.43 -5.44
C LEU A 491 4.01 4.77 -4.18
N HIS A 492 3.66 4.19 -3.03
CA HIS A 492 4.48 4.25 -1.83
C HIS A 492 5.42 3.04 -1.80
N THR A 493 6.72 3.29 -1.62
CA THR A 493 7.74 2.26 -1.38
C THR A 493 8.46 2.51 -0.06
N SER A 494 8.86 1.46 0.64
CA SER A 494 9.64 1.57 1.87
C SER A 494 10.60 0.41 2.06
N TRP A 495 11.80 0.73 2.55
CA TRP A 495 12.88 -0.23 2.82
C TRP A 495 13.65 0.22 4.06
N TYR A 496 14.67 -0.53 4.45
CA TYR A 496 15.54 -0.25 5.59
C TYR A 496 16.99 -0.11 5.12
N ASP A 497 17.68 0.93 5.60
CA ASP A 497 19.09 1.19 5.37
C ASP A 497 19.78 1.58 6.68
N PRO A 498 20.54 0.67 7.34
CA PRO A 498 21.19 0.94 8.62
C PRO A 498 22.27 2.04 8.52
N ARG A 499 22.73 2.38 7.31
CA ARG A 499 23.70 3.47 7.11
C ARG A 499 23.06 4.86 7.27
N LEU A 500 21.72 4.91 7.34
CA LEU A 500 20.94 6.13 7.53
C LEU A 500 20.30 6.19 8.93
N GLU A 501 20.75 5.38 9.89
CA GLU A 501 20.34 5.46 11.29
C GLU A 501 21.01 6.64 12.03
N TRP A 502 20.36 7.14 13.08
CA TRP A 502 20.97 8.07 14.03
C TRP A 502 20.33 7.96 15.42
N ASN A 503 21.02 8.44 16.46
CA ASN A 503 20.44 8.46 17.80
C ASN A 503 19.26 9.45 17.87
N ARG A 504 18.07 8.92 18.15
CA ARG A 504 16.81 9.64 18.34
C ARG A 504 16.92 10.81 19.34
N ASP A 505 17.79 10.70 20.34
CA ASP A 505 18.01 11.75 21.35
C ASP A 505 18.57 13.05 20.74
N VAL A 506 19.29 12.99 19.61
CA VAL A 506 19.71 14.20 18.84
C VAL A 506 18.49 14.84 18.16
N TYR A 507 17.66 14.02 17.52
CA TYR A 507 16.50 14.44 16.72
C TYR A 507 15.51 13.29 16.54
N GLY A 508 14.32 13.41 17.15
CA GLY A 508 13.25 12.42 17.07
C GLY A 508 12.28 12.58 15.90
N GLY A 509 12.61 13.42 14.91
CA GLY A 509 11.79 13.66 13.71
C GLY A 509 12.19 12.77 12.52
N PHE A 510 11.66 13.07 11.34
CA PHE A 510 12.08 12.44 10.08
C PHE A 510 13.13 13.28 9.35
N LEU A 511 14.03 12.61 8.65
CA LEU A 511 15.06 13.21 7.80
C LEU A 511 14.62 13.14 6.34
N ALA A 512 14.36 14.30 5.73
CA ALA A 512 14.08 14.39 4.31
C ALA A 512 15.40 14.41 3.51
N LEU A 513 15.55 13.48 2.58
CA LEU A 513 16.73 13.33 1.72
C LEU A 513 16.33 13.31 0.24
N ASP A 514 17.24 13.74 -0.63
CA ASP A 514 17.03 13.65 -2.07
C ASP A 514 17.30 12.22 -2.57
N LYS A 515 16.48 11.74 -3.50
CA LYS A 515 16.59 10.40 -4.10
C LYS A 515 17.96 10.10 -4.72
N ALA A 516 18.65 11.10 -5.26
CA ALA A 516 19.99 10.95 -5.84
C ALA A 516 21.11 10.91 -4.79
N SER A 517 20.84 11.29 -3.53
CA SER A 517 21.80 11.22 -2.42
C SER A 517 21.80 9.87 -1.69
N ILE A 518 20.72 9.09 -1.79
CA ILE A 518 20.57 7.78 -1.13
C ILE A 518 20.45 6.63 -2.13
N TRP A 519 20.62 5.39 -1.64
CA TRP A 519 20.30 4.21 -2.43
C TRP A 519 18.78 4.07 -2.50
N THR A 520 18.25 3.76 -3.68
CA THR A 520 16.83 3.45 -3.86
C THR A 520 16.66 2.14 -4.65
N PRO A 521 15.58 1.37 -4.41
CA PRO A 521 15.40 0.06 -5.01
C PRO A 521 15.14 0.13 -6.52
N SER A 522 16.15 -0.23 -7.30
CA SER A 522 16.11 -0.21 -8.77
C SER A 522 15.44 -1.44 -9.38
N GLY A 523 14.63 -1.25 -10.42
CA GLY A 523 13.96 -2.35 -11.13
C GLY A 523 12.65 -2.82 -10.49
N ILE A 524 11.93 -1.91 -9.84
CA ILE A 524 10.49 -2.01 -9.58
C ILE A 524 9.75 -1.46 -10.81
N TYR A 525 8.76 -2.19 -11.32
CA TYR A 525 8.00 -1.83 -12.53
C TYR A 525 6.63 -2.53 -12.57
N PHE A 526 5.71 -2.08 -13.41
CA PHE A 526 4.43 -2.78 -13.62
C PHE A 526 4.49 -3.74 -14.82
N GLN A 527 4.19 -5.02 -14.59
CA GLN A 527 4.35 -6.07 -15.60
C GLN A 527 3.31 -5.99 -16.74
N ASN A 528 2.14 -5.40 -16.50
CA ASN A 528 1.06 -5.26 -17.49
C ASN A 528 0.85 -3.82 -17.98
N GLU A 529 1.88 -2.99 -17.85
CA GLU A 529 1.91 -1.61 -18.36
C GLU A 529 1.96 -1.57 -19.90
N ILE A 530 1.25 -0.61 -20.51
CA ILE A 530 1.20 -0.42 -21.97
C ILE A 530 2.24 0.63 -22.37
N GLY A 531 3.36 0.18 -22.94
CA GLY A 531 4.36 1.08 -23.54
C GLY A 531 5.18 1.85 -22.50
N PHE A 532 6.43 1.43 -22.31
CA PHE A 532 7.36 1.93 -21.29
C PHE A 532 7.70 3.44 -21.40
N ASP A 533 7.48 4.06 -22.57
CA ASP A 533 7.61 5.52 -22.77
C ASP A 533 6.32 6.30 -22.44
N SER A 534 5.21 5.63 -22.11
CA SER A 534 3.89 6.27 -21.91
C SER A 534 3.58 6.58 -20.45
N SER A 535 4.17 5.86 -19.50
CA SER A 535 4.02 6.17 -18.08
C SER A 535 4.84 7.41 -17.71
N GLN A 536 4.24 8.27 -16.88
CA GLN A 536 4.83 9.55 -16.51
C GLN A 536 4.87 9.66 -14.99
N ILE A 537 6.08 9.85 -14.45
CA ILE A 537 6.26 10.30 -13.07
C ILE A 537 5.84 11.78 -13.04
N LEU A 538 4.65 12.03 -12.51
CA LEU A 538 4.08 13.38 -12.40
C LEU A 538 4.75 14.17 -11.27
N HIS A 539 5.10 13.46 -10.18
CA HIS A 539 5.79 14.01 -9.03
C HIS A 539 6.52 12.88 -8.29
N GLU A 540 7.62 13.20 -7.61
CA GLU A 540 8.33 12.28 -6.72
C GLU A 540 8.72 13.04 -5.45
N SER A 541 8.45 12.45 -4.29
CA SER A 541 8.73 13.07 -3.00
C SER A 541 10.23 13.08 -2.69
N LEU A 542 10.63 13.90 -1.72
CA LEU A 542 11.85 13.60 -0.98
C LEU A 542 11.67 12.26 -0.24
N ALA A 543 12.76 11.51 -0.09
CA ALA A 543 12.77 10.29 0.69
C ALA A 543 12.71 10.64 2.18
N MET A 544 11.74 10.09 2.89
CA MET A 544 11.48 10.35 4.31
C MET A 544 12.05 9.20 5.14
N VAL A 545 13.19 9.44 5.79
CA VAL A 545 13.88 8.47 6.65
C VAL A 545 13.49 8.70 8.11
N SER A 546 13.26 7.64 8.89
CA SER A 546 13.18 7.70 10.37
C SER A 546 14.49 7.26 11.01
N ASN A 547 14.68 7.59 12.31
CA ASN A 547 15.95 7.35 13.02
C ASN A 547 16.37 5.86 13.11
N ASP A 548 15.44 4.95 12.79
CA ASP A 548 15.57 3.50 12.69
C ASP A 548 15.95 3.03 11.27
N GLY A 549 16.54 3.91 10.46
CA GLY A 549 16.98 3.60 9.10
C GLY A 549 15.86 3.28 8.10
N LYS A 550 14.58 3.31 8.51
CA LYS A 550 13.45 3.01 7.63
C LYS A 550 13.18 4.21 6.71
N VAL A 551 13.37 3.99 5.41
CA VAL A 551 13.10 4.97 4.36
C VAL A 551 11.69 4.76 3.80
N ARG A 552 11.00 5.86 3.49
CA ARG A 552 9.78 5.89 2.67
C ARG A 552 9.98 6.82 1.46
N LEU A 553 9.46 6.44 0.30
CA LEU A 553 9.48 7.24 -0.92
C LEU A 553 8.13 7.12 -1.62
N GLU A 554 7.54 8.26 -1.98
CA GLU A 554 6.24 8.34 -2.67
C GLU A 554 6.43 8.90 -4.09
N THR A 555 6.03 8.13 -5.09
CA THR A 555 6.14 8.49 -6.50
C THR A 555 4.73 8.57 -7.09
N THR A 556 4.29 9.77 -7.49
CA THR A 556 3.01 9.96 -8.20
C THR A 556 3.20 9.60 -9.67
N MET A 557 2.50 8.56 -10.11
CA MET A 557 2.59 8.00 -11.45
C MET A 557 1.27 8.15 -12.20
N HIS A 558 1.36 8.44 -13.50
CA HIS A 558 0.31 8.23 -14.49
C HIS A 558 0.74 7.05 -15.36
N ALA A 559 -0.10 6.03 -15.50
CA ALA A 559 0.21 4.85 -16.29
C ALA A 559 -1.05 4.20 -16.88
N MET A 560 -0.86 3.45 -17.97
CA MET A 560 -1.90 2.73 -18.67
C MET A 560 -1.63 1.22 -18.61
N PHE A 561 -2.68 0.43 -18.37
CA PHE A 561 -2.57 -0.99 -18.01
C PHE A 561 -3.42 -1.87 -18.91
N LEU A 562 -2.88 -3.02 -19.32
CA LEU A 562 -3.63 -4.09 -19.99
C LEU A 562 -4.61 -4.75 -19.02
N CYS A 563 -5.85 -4.91 -19.46
CA CYS A 563 -6.89 -5.69 -18.80
C CYS A 563 -7.51 -6.70 -19.77
N ARG A 564 -7.74 -7.93 -19.30
CA ARG A 564 -8.41 -8.97 -20.10
C ARG A 564 -9.92 -8.75 -20.06
N THR A 565 -10.51 -8.41 -21.20
CA THR A 565 -11.95 -8.08 -21.34
C THR A 565 -12.70 -8.92 -22.39
N MET A 566 -11.97 -9.75 -23.14
CA MET A 566 -12.45 -10.43 -24.37
C MET A 566 -13.58 -11.45 -24.15
N GLU A 567 -13.82 -11.90 -22.92
CA GLU A 567 -14.80 -12.94 -22.62
C GLU A 567 -16.11 -12.31 -22.11
N GLU A 568 -15.95 -11.27 -21.29
CA GLU A 568 -16.99 -10.54 -20.58
C GLU A 568 -17.71 -9.53 -21.48
N ILE A 569 -17.00 -8.93 -22.45
CA ILE A 569 -17.52 -7.98 -23.45
C ILE A 569 -18.74 -8.50 -24.24
N ARG A 570 -18.93 -9.82 -24.32
CA ARG A 570 -20.14 -10.45 -24.89
C ARG A 570 -21.43 -9.99 -24.20
N ARG A 571 -21.35 -9.72 -22.90
CA ARG A 571 -22.48 -9.25 -22.06
C ARG A 571 -22.82 -7.77 -22.24
N TYR A 572 -22.03 -7.00 -23.02
CA TYR A 572 -22.22 -5.55 -23.20
C TYR A 572 -23.69 -5.18 -23.48
N PRO A 573 -24.33 -4.32 -22.65
CA PRO A 573 -23.77 -3.38 -21.67
C PRO A 573 -23.88 -3.81 -20.19
N PHE A 574 -24.05 -5.11 -19.91
CA PHE A 574 -24.28 -5.68 -18.58
C PHE A 574 -23.07 -6.43 -18.05
N GLU A 575 -21.87 -5.91 -18.33
CA GLU A 575 -20.62 -6.62 -18.12
C GLU A 575 -19.83 -6.15 -16.90
N HIS A 576 -19.03 -7.08 -16.37
CA HIS A 576 -18.13 -6.87 -15.25
C HIS A 576 -16.72 -7.30 -15.71
N TYR A 577 -15.70 -6.50 -15.42
CA TYR A 577 -14.30 -6.77 -15.80
C TYR A 577 -13.42 -6.94 -14.56
N HIS A 578 -12.48 -7.89 -14.61
CA HIS A 578 -11.50 -8.12 -13.54
C HIS A 578 -10.09 -7.78 -14.04
N CYS A 579 -9.68 -6.55 -13.73
CA CYS A 579 -8.38 -5.98 -14.07
C CYS A 579 -7.42 -6.03 -12.88
N SER A 580 -6.14 -5.74 -13.11
CA SER A 580 -5.17 -5.52 -12.04
C SER A 580 -4.01 -4.63 -12.47
N MET A 581 -3.32 -4.03 -11.51
CA MET A 581 -2.00 -3.43 -11.68
C MET A 581 -0.99 -4.41 -11.07
N ASN A 582 -0.06 -4.92 -11.88
CA ASN A 582 0.83 -6.03 -11.51
C ASN A 582 2.23 -5.49 -11.15
N LEU A 583 2.43 -5.06 -9.91
CA LEU A 583 3.73 -4.54 -9.46
C LEU A 583 4.73 -5.69 -9.30
N ALA A 584 5.82 -5.64 -10.06
CA ALA A 584 6.89 -6.63 -10.10
C ALA A 584 8.24 -5.99 -9.79
N GLY A 585 9.21 -6.80 -9.34
CA GLY A 585 10.51 -6.32 -8.89
C GLY A 585 11.64 -7.29 -9.16
N SER A 586 12.84 -6.74 -9.37
CA SER A 586 14.11 -7.48 -9.33
C SER A 586 14.37 -8.16 -7.98
N MET A 587 13.82 -7.59 -6.90
CA MET A 587 14.03 -7.96 -5.49
C MET A 587 12.74 -8.41 -4.79
N GLN A 588 12.85 -8.72 -3.50
CA GLN A 588 11.75 -9.23 -2.68
C GLN A 588 10.73 -8.12 -2.35
N LEU A 589 9.76 -7.92 -3.24
CA LEU A 589 8.60 -7.08 -2.97
C LEU A 589 7.66 -7.73 -1.94
N THR A 590 7.16 -6.88 -1.06
CA THR A 590 6.13 -7.16 -0.05
C THR A 590 4.99 -6.15 -0.17
N LEU A 591 3.78 -6.55 0.19
CA LEU A 591 2.65 -5.63 0.36
C LEU A 591 2.77 -5.01 1.76
N ASP A 592 2.56 -3.70 1.87
CA ASP A 592 2.53 -3.04 3.18
C ASP A 592 1.16 -3.23 3.83
N ASP A 593 1.08 -4.06 4.87
CA ASP A 593 -0.18 -4.33 5.60
C ASP A 593 -0.78 -3.05 6.25
N THR A 594 -0.02 -1.96 6.36
CA THR A 594 -0.52 -0.67 6.86
C THR A 594 -1.02 0.28 5.77
N ILE A 595 -0.70 0.02 4.50
CA ILE A 595 -1.01 0.90 3.36
C ILE A 595 -1.93 0.16 2.41
N GLY A 596 -3.23 0.30 2.68
CA GLY A 596 -4.28 -0.23 1.82
C GLY A 596 -4.25 0.36 0.41
N PHE A 597 -4.88 -0.35 -0.52
CA PHE A 597 -5.18 0.15 -1.86
C PHE A 597 -6.54 0.85 -1.82
N ASP A 598 -6.60 2.09 -2.31
CA ASP A 598 -7.84 2.87 -2.37
C ASP A 598 -8.00 3.61 -3.71
N VAL A 599 -9.26 3.73 -4.17
CA VAL A 599 -9.68 4.42 -5.39
C VAL A 599 -10.59 5.58 -5.03
N VAL A 600 -10.01 6.78 -5.00
CA VAL A 600 -10.67 8.04 -4.64
C VAL A 600 -11.64 8.51 -5.72
N GLN A 601 -11.35 8.21 -6.99
CA GLN A 601 -12.19 8.55 -8.14
C GLN A 601 -12.15 7.44 -9.20
N SER A 602 -13.31 7.08 -9.75
CA SER A 602 -13.46 6.17 -10.88
C SER A 602 -13.98 6.86 -12.13
N ASP A 603 -13.85 6.18 -13.27
CA ASP A 603 -14.57 6.51 -14.51
C ASP A 603 -16.09 6.63 -14.21
N PRO A 604 -16.76 7.75 -14.56
CA PRO A 604 -18.19 7.95 -14.26
C PRO A 604 -19.13 6.86 -14.81
N HIS A 605 -18.72 6.15 -15.86
CA HIS A 605 -19.51 5.09 -16.51
C HIS A 605 -19.42 3.74 -15.79
N PHE A 606 -18.50 3.59 -14.83
CA PHE A 606 -18.23 2.35 -14.12
C PHE A 606 -18.31 2.53 -12.60
N GLU A 607 -18.63 1.43 -11.93
CA GLU A 607 -18.49 1.27 -10.48
C GLU A 607 -17.30 0.35 -10.22
N THR A 608 -16.33 0.83 -9.43
CA THR A 608 -15.07 0.14 -9.18
C THR A 608 -15.08 -0.47 -7.78
N THR A 609 -14.75 -1.76 -7.67
CA THR A 609 -14.45 -2.45 -6.41
C THR A 609 -12.98 -2.89 -6.41
N ILE A 610 -12.33 -2.88 -5.25
CA ILE A 610 -10.88 -3.06 -5.11
C ILE A 610 -10.52 -4.20 -4.16
N SER A 611 -9.35 -4.81 -4.39
CA SER A 611 -8.71 -5.77 -3.48
C SER A 611 -7.22 -5.91 -3.78
N THR A 612 -6.43 -6.41 -2.83
CA THR A 612 -4.99 -6.69 -3.02
C THR A 612 -4.68 -8.17 -2.77
N MET A 613 -3.66 -8.69 -3.44
CA MET A 613 -3.05 -9.97 -3.08
C MET A 613 -1.57 -10.03 -3.49
N MET A 614 -0.76 -10.76 -2.71
CA MET A 614 0.59 -11.18 -3.13
C MET A 614 0.51 -12.47 -3.97
N SER A 615 1.39 -12.60 -4.97
CA SER A 615 1.62 -13.86 -5.68
C SER A 615 2.36 -14.86 -4.80
N SER A 616 1.70 -15.96 -4.40
CA SER A 616 2.27 -16.95 -3.46
C SER A 616 3.26 -17.95 -4.10
N ASN A 617 4.04 -17.51 -5.09
CA ASN A 617 5.05 -18.35 -5.75
C ASN A 617 6.31 -18.51 -4.87
N GLN A 618 6.28 -19.49 -3.96
CA GLN A 618 7.30 -19.77 -2.92
C GLN A 618 8.70 -20.18 -3.44
N GLN A 619 9.05 -19.91 -4.70
CA GLN A 619 10.26 -20.42 -5.37
C GLN A 619 11.01 -19.35 -6.18
N SER A 620 10.76 -18.06 -5.96
CA SER A 620 11.52 -16.97 -6.59
C SER A 620 11.64 -15.77 -5.65
N ALA A 621 12.83 -15.15 -5.61
CA ALA A 621 13.09 -13.95 -4.81
C ALA A 621 12.37 -12.70 -5.33
N SER A 622 11.87 -12.74 -6.57
CA SER A 622 11.09 -11.68 -7.22
C SER A 622 9.60 -11.84 -6.89
N GLY A 623 9.13 -11.11 -5.86
CA GLY A 623 7.71 -11.03 -5.52
C GLY A 623 6.92 -10.25 -6.57
N ILE A 624 5.65 -10.63 -6.78
CA ILE A 624 4.68 -9.85 -7.57
C ILE A 624 3.48 -9.53 -6.69
N VAL A 625 3.09 -8.26 -6.65
CA VAL A 625 1.93 -7.76 -5.91
C VAL A 625 0.84 -7.37 -6.91
N TYR A 626 -0.36 -7.92 -6.73
CA TYR A 626 -1.51 -7.70 -7.60
C TYR A 626 -2.53 -6.80 -6.92
N TYR A 627 -2.62 -5.56 -7.40
CA TYR A 627 -3.67 -4.60 -7.03
C TYR A 627 -4.86 -4.82 -7.97
N LYS A 628 -5.89 -5.52 -7.50
CA LYS A 628 -7.06 -5.93 -8.31
C LYS A 628 -8.14 -4.86 -8.32
N LEU A 629 -8.67 -4.62 -9.53
CA LEU A 629 -9.75 -3.70 -9.83
C LEU A 629 -10.89 -4.49 -10.50
N ALA A 630 -12.10 -4.40 -9.97
CA ALA A 630 -13.29 -4.96 -10.58
C ALA A 630 -14.19 -3.80 -11.04
N PHE A 631 -14.40 -3.68 -12.35
CA PHE A 631 -15.22 -2.63 -12.96
C PHE A 631 -16.58 -3.19 -13.38
N GLN A 632 -17.67 -2.52 -13.01
CA GLN A 632 -19.03 -2.85 -13.42
C GLN A 632 -19.65 -1.66 -14.17
N ARG A 633 -20.14 -1.86 -15.40
CA ARG A 633 -20.74 -0.76 -16.17
C ARG A 633 -22.07 -0.31 -15.55
N ARG A 634 -22.33 1.01 -15.54
CA ARG A 634 -23.64 1.59 -15.25
C ARG A 634 -24.55 1.52 -16.49
N PRO A 635 -25.59 0.66 -16.53
CA PRO A 635 -26.30 0.36 -17.78
C PRO A 635 -27.34 1.42 -18.19
N PHE A 636 -27.66 2.39 -17.33
CA PHE A 636 -28.75 3.35 -17.54
C PHE A 636 -28.63 4.13 -18.86
N GLY A 637 -27.43 4.62 -19.18
CA GLY A 637 -27.17 5.35 -20.43
C GLY A 637 -27.46 4.50 -21.68
N VAL A 638 -27.20 3.18 -21.63
CA VAL A 638 -27.43 2.28 -22.76
C VAL A 638 -28.90 1.87 -22.87
N TYR A 639 -29.64 1.77 -21.77
CA TYR A 639 -31.10 1.61 -21.84
C TYR A 639 -31.78 2.79 -22.55
N VAL A 640 -31.38 4.03 -22.22
CA VAL A 640 -31.95 5.24 -22.82
C VAL A 640 -31.43 5.47 -24.25
N GLY A 641 -30.13 5.23 -24.48
CA GLY A 641 -29.46 5.52 -25.76
C GLY A 641 -29.55 4.42 -26.83
N VAL A 642 -29.78 3.16 -26.45
CA VAL A 642 -29.82 2.00 -27.37
C VAL A 642 -31.16 1.26 -27.34
N VAL A 643 -31.65 0.89 -26.16
CA VAL A 643 -32.84 0.02 -26.05
C VAL A 643 -34.12 0.79 -26.40
N LEU A 644 -34.30 1.99 -25.83
CA LEU A 644 -35.52 2.78 -26.04
C LEU A 644 -35.73 3.18 -27.52
N PRO A 645 -34.75 3.72 -28.27
CA PRO A 645 -34.97 4.11 -29.65
C PRO A 645 -35.19 2.90 -30.57
N GLY A 646 -34.49 1.78 -30.35
CA GLY A 646 -34.70 0.54 -31.11
C GLY A 646 -36.15 0.02 -31.03
N ILE A 647 -36.76 0.11 -29.84
CA ILE A 647 -38.17 -0.24 -29.62
C ILE A 647 -39.11 0.78 -30.29
N VAL A 648 -38.83 2.09 -30.17
CA VAL A 648 -39.64 3.14 -30.77
C VAL A 648 -39.66 3.03 -32.31
N ILE A 649 -38.50 2.81 -32.94
CA ILE A 649 -38.39 2.63 -34.41
C ILE A 649 -39.20 1.40 -34.87
N ASN A 650 -39.17 0.29 -34.11
CA ASN A 650 -39.97 -0.90 -34.40
C ASN A 650 -41.48 -0.62 -34.26
N MET A 651 -41.90 0.04 -33.19
CA MET A 651 -43.31 0.41 -32.99
C MET A 651 -43.82 1.32 -34.11
N ILE A 652 -43.02 2.29 -34.56
CA ILE A 652 -43.35 3.15 -35.71
C ILE A 652 -43.45 2.30 -37.00
N GLY A 653 -42.50 1.40 -37.25
CA GLY A 653 -42.54 0.49 -38.40
C GLY A 653 -43.77 -0.40 -38.42
N PHE A 654 -44.24 -0.87 -37.26
CA PHE A 654 -45.47 -1.66 -37.16
C PHE A 654 -46.74 -0.86 -37.49
N MET A 655 -46.76 0.47 -37.30
CA MET A 655 -47.91 1.31 -37.67
C MET A 655 -48.27 1.22 -39.17
N ALA A 656 -47.31 0.85 -40.02
CA ALA A 656 -47.53 0.62 -41.44
C ALA A 656 -48.65 -0.42 -41.71
N PHE A 657 -48.88 -1.40 -40.83
CA PHE A 657 -50.00 -2.34 -40.95
C PHE A 657 -51.38 -1.73 -40.68
N TRP A 658 -51.49 -0.53 -40.11
CA TRP A 658 -52.75 0.17 -39.81
C TRP A 658 -53.07 1.31 -40.78
N ILE A 659 -52.10 1.76 -41.57
CA ILE A 659 -52.28 2.79 -42.61
C ILE A 659 -53.02 2.20 -43.82
N PRO A 660 -54.12 2.82 -44.31
CA PRO A 660 -54.87 2.30 -45.46
C PRO A 660 -54.27 2.68 -46.83
N GLY A 661 -53.38 3.68 -46.88
CA GLY A 661 -52.71 4.11 -48.11
C GLY A 661 -51.51 3.22 -48.44
N VAL A 662 -51.52 2.58 -49.61
CA VAL A 662 -50.47 1.63 -50.05
C VAL A 662 -49.09 2.29 -50.08
N GLU A 663 -48.98 3.43 -50.76
CA GLU A 663 -47.73 4.18 -50.92
C GLU A 663 -47.18 4.65 -49.57
N GLN A 664 -48.06 5.10 -48.67
CA GLN A 664 -47.72 5.56 -47.32
C GLN A 664 -47.25 4.41 -46.41
N SER A 665 -47.91 3.25 -46.48
CA SER A 665 -47.53 2.04 -45.73
C SER A 665 -46.16 1.52 -46.18
N VAL A 666 -45.91 1.47 -47.49
CA VAL A 666 -44.61 1.11 -48.08
C VAL A 666 -43.54 2.12 -47.65
N ALA A 667 -43.78 3.43 -47.84
CA ALA A 667 -42.81 4.47 -47.51
C ALA A 667 -42.44 4.49 -46.03
N LEU A 668 -43.41 4.37 -45.11
CA LEU A 668 -43.16 4.36 -43.67
C LEU A 668 -42.28 3.17 -43.26
N GLY A 669 -42.57 1.97 -43.78
CA GLY A 669 -41.79 0.78 -43.43
C GLY A 669 -40.39 0.75 -44.05
N ILE A 670 -40.21 1.31 -45.25
CA ILE A 670 -38.88 1.51 -45.84
C ILE A 670 -38.09 2.52 -44.99
N ALA A 671 -38.71 3.64 -44.61
CA ALA A 671 -38.08 4.64 -43.75
C ALA A 671 -37.70 4.08 -42.37
N ALA A 672 -38.57 3.26 -41.75
CA ALA A 672 -38.28 2.61 -40.47
C ALA A 672 -37.14 1.59 -40.57
N LEU A 673 -37.10 0.77 -41.63
CA LEU A 673 -35.99 -0.18 -41.86
C LEU A 673 -34.67 0.55 -42.15
N LEU A 674 -34.70 1.60 -42.98
CA LEU A 674 -33.53 2.44 -43.25
C LEU A 674 -33.04 3.10 -41.95
N CYS A 675 -33.94 3.67 -41.16
CA CYS A 675 -33.64 4.29 -39.87
C CYS A 675 -32.98 3.29 -38.90
N ALA A 676 -33.50 2.07 -38.79
CA ALA A 676 -32.89 1.02 -37.94
C ALA A 676 -31.49 0.59 -38.42
N LEU A 677 -31.26 0.56 -39.75
CA LEU A 677 -29.95 0.26 -40.33
C LEU A 677 -28.96 1.41 -40.09
N THR A 678 -29.34 2.66 -40.39
CA THR A 678 -28.50 3.85 -40.16
C THR A 678 -28.20 4.05 -38.67
N TYR A 679 -29.15 3.69 -37.81
CA TYR A 679 -28.99 3.73 -36.36
C TYR A 679 -28.03 2.65 -35.87
N ARG A 680 -28.08 1.41 -36.39
CA ARG A 680 -27.04 0.39 -36.09
C ARG A 680 -25.65 0.89 -36.48
N THR A 681 -25.49 1.59 -37.61
CA THR A 681 -24.20 2.16 -38.04
C THR A 681 -23.82 3.48 -37.35
N ALA A 682 -24.68 4.02 -36.48
CA ALA A 682 -24.44 5.25 -35.72
C ALA A 682 -24.35 4.97 -34.20
N LEU A 683 -24.26 3.70 -33.81
CA LEU A 683 -23.93 3.28 -32.45
C LEU A 683 -22.49 2.76 -32.44
N ASP A 684 -21.67 3.30 -31.54
CA ASP A 684 -20.33 2.80 -31.28
C ASP A 684 -20.43 1.44 -30.54
N ILE A 685 -20.46 0.38 -31.33
CA ILE A 685 -20.47 -1.02 -30.91
C ILE A 685 -19.06 -1.57 -31.15
N PRO A 686 -18.45 -2.31 -30.19
CA PRO A 686 -17.11 -2.84 -30.37
C PRO A 686 -17.01 -3.86 -31.51
N ASP A 687 -15.96 -3.78 -32.32
CA ASP A 687 -15.59 -4.76 -33.35
C ASP A 687 -15.01 -6.04 -32.73
N VAL A 688 -15.84 -6.80 -32.00
CA VAL A 688 -15.50 -8.09 -31.41
C VAL A 688 -15.85 -9.27 -32.30
N ALA A 689 -15.02 -10.31 -32.28
CA ALA A 689 -15.22 -11.54 -33.06
C ALA A 689 -16.42 -12.41 -32.58
N SER A 690 -17.16 -11.99 -31.56
CA SER A 690 -18.35 -12.69 -31.04
C SER A 690 -19.47 -11.70 -30.73
N ALA A 691 -20.65 -11.93 -31.31
CA ALA A 691 -21.79 -11.03 -31.23
C ALA A 691 -22.15 -10.66 -29.79
N THR A 692 -22.30 -9.36 -29.52
CA THR A 692 -22.70 -8.83 -28.21
C THR A 692 -24.21 -8.91 -27.99
N TRP A 693 -24.66 -8.77 -26.74
CA TRP A 693 -26.09 -8.67 -26.43
C TRP A 693 -26.78 -7.49 -27.18
N VAL A 694 -26.11 -6.33 -27.29
CA VAL A 694 -26.60 -5.18 -28.10
C VAL A 694 -26.77 -5.57 -29.56
N GLU A 695 -25.81 -6.28 -30.15
CA GLU A 695 -25.93 -6.73 -31.54
C GLU A 695 -27.08 -7.70 -31.75
N VAL A 696 -27.26 -8.69 -30.87
CA VAL A 696 -28.36 -9.64 -30.94
C VAL A 696 -29.71 -8.91 -30.84
N PHE A 697 -29.84 -7.96 -29.92
CA PHE A 697 -31.00 -7.08 -29.83
C PHE A 697 -31.24 -6.30 -31.13
N MET A 698 -30.20 -5.67 -31.70
CA MET A 698 -30.32 -4.89 -32.94
C MET A 698 -30.63 -5.77 -34.17
N MET A 699 -30.06 -6.98 -34.27
CA MET A 699 -30.39 -7.95 -35.32
C MET A 699 -31.85 -8.42 -35.21
N ILE A 700 -32.36 -8.67 -34.00
CA ILE A 700 -33.78 -8.96 -33.77
C ILE A 700 -34.63 -7.79 -34.29
N ASN A 701 -34.37 -6.56 -33.84
CA ASN A 701 -35.09 -5.35 -34.29
C ASN A 701 -35.10 -5.18 -35.81
N ILE A 702 -33.95 -5.36 -36.49
CA ILE A 702 -33.84 -5.25 -37.95
C ILE A 702 -34.59 -6.40 -38.65
N SER A 703 -34.53 -7.63 -38.13
CA SER A 703 -35.23 -8.79 -38.70
C SER A 703 -36.76 -8.66 -38.64
N TYR A 704 -37.28 -8.02 -37.59
CA TYR A 704 -38.71 -7.71 -37.44
C TYR A 704 -39.16 -6.66 -38.46
N LEU A 705 -38.41 -5.57 -38.65
CA LEU A 705 -38.68 -4.56 -39.68
C LEU A 705 -38.54 -5.13 -41.11
N GLY A 706 -37.56 -6.00 -41.36
CA GLY A 706 -37.45 -6.76 -42.61
C GLY A 706 -38.68 -7.65 -42.86
N SER A 707 -39.21 -8.28 -41.82
CA SER A 707 -40.44 -9.08 -41.89
C SER A 707 -41.69 -8.23 -42.19
N VAL A 708 -41.76 -7.00 -41.67
CA VAL A 708 -42.80 -6.01 -42.04
C VAL A 708 -42.72 -5.71 -43.54
N MET A 709 -41.53 -5.44 -44.07
CA MET A 709 -41.34 -5.17 -45.50
C MET A 709 -41.74 -6.35 -46.39
N VAL A 710 -41.39 -7.58 -46.03
CA VAL A 710 -41.79 -8.77 -46.80
C VAL A 710 -43.31 -8.96 -46.81
N ILE A 711 -44.01 -8.70 -45.69
CA ILE A 711 -45.48 -8.79 -45.67
C ILE A 711 -46.13 -7.68 -46.50
N ILE A 712 -45.68 -6.43 -46.39
CA ILE A 712 -46.22 -5.30 -47.17
C ILE A 712 -46.01 -5.55 -48.68
N TRP A 713 -44.82 -6.02 -49.08
CA TRP A 713 -44.52 -6.42 -50.46
C TRP A 713 -45.42 -7.58 -50.95
N CYS A 714 -45.77 -8.53 -50.09
CA CYS A 714 -46.70 -9.62 -50.43
C CYS A 714 -48.18 -9.20 -50.43
N SER A 715 -48.54 -8.14 -49.69
CA SER A 715 -49.92 -7.61 -49.57
C SER A 715 -50.28 -6.73 -50.78
N PHE A 716 -49.32 -5.94 -51.27
CA PHE A 716 -49.56 -4.90 -52.29
C PHE A 716 -48.70 -4.99 -53.55
N GLY A 717 -47.55 -5.67 -53.52
CA GLY A 717 -46.67 -5.78 -54.69
C GLY A 717 -47.25 -6.62 -55.82
N SER A 718 -46.72 -6.45 -57.04
CA SER A 718 -47.16 -7.13 -58.28
C SER A 718 -47.10 -8.68 -58.23
N SER A 719 -46.56 -9.26 -57.15
CA SER A 719 -46.49 -10.70 -56.88
C SER A 719 -47.83 -11.33 -56.46
N ALA A 720 -48.95 -10.98 -57.11
CA ALA A 720 -50.32 -11.36 -56.70
C ALA A 720 -50.60 -12.87 -56.59
N ILE A 721 -49.71 -13.73 -57.10
CA ILE A 721 -49.72 -15.19 -56.92
C ILE A 721 -49.24 -15.57 -55.52
N LEU A 722 -48.20 -14.90 -55.01
CA LEU A 722 -47.48 -15.20 -53.78
C LEU A 722 -48.35 -14.87 -52.55
N GLY A 723 -48.93 -13.67 -52.50
CA GLY A 723 -49.86 -13.29 -51.44
C GLY A 723 -51.12 -14.16 -51.39
N LYS A 724 -51.60 -14.64 -52.56
CA LYS A 724 -52.69 -15.63 -52.63
C LYS A 724 -52.28 -17.01 -52.12
N TYR A 725 -51.02 -17.40 -52.27
CA TYR A 725 -50.47 -18.64 -51.71
C TYR A 725 -50.34 -18.55 -50.19
N ILE A 726 -49.75 -17.48 -49.66
CA ILE A 726 -49.65 -17.18 -48.21
C ILE A 726 -51.04 -17.20 -47.57
N ASN A 727 -52.00 -16.44 -48.11
CA ASN A 727 -53.38 -16.41 -47.62
C ASN A 727 -54.05 -17.80 -47.70
N LYS A 728 -53.69 -18.66 -48.65
CA LYS A 728 -54.19 -20.04 -48.73
C LYS A 728 -53.57 -20.96 -47.67
N CYS A 729 -52.29 -20.79 -47.33
CA CYS A 729 -51.58 -21.56 -46.29
C CYS A 729 -51.92 -21.10 -44.87
N CYS A 730 -52.01 -19.79 -44.63
CA CYS A 730 -52.33 -19.19 -43.32
C CYS A 730 -53.85 -19.15 -43.03
N LYS A 731 -54.70 -19.58 -43.97
CA LYS A 731 -56.16 -19.62 -43.84
C LYS A 731 -56.72 -20.34 -42.59
N PRO A 732 -56.21 -21.53 -42.15
CA PRO A 732 -56.63 -22.11 -40.88
C PRO A 732 -56.30 -21.21 -39.68
N ILE A 733 -55.10 -20.63 -39.68
CA ILE A 733 -54.54 -19.78 -38.60
C ILE A 733 -55.19 -18.38 -38.56
N HIS A 734 -55.93 -17.98 -39.59
CA HIS A 734 -56.62 -16.70 -39.65
C HIS A 734 -57.58 -16.49 -38.46
N PRO A 735 -57.56 -15.35 -37.74
CA PRO A 735 -58.24 -15.19 -36.45
C PRO A 735 -59.76 -15.42 -36.49
N LYS A 736 -60.44 -15.15 -37.61
CA LYS A 736 -61.88 -15.48 -37.78
C LYS A 736 -62.18 -16.98 -37.87
N ASN A 737 -61.19 -17.83 -38.13
CA ASN A 737 -61.30 -19.29 -38.18
C ASN A 737 -60.85 -19.90 -36.85
N VAL A 738 -59.72 -19.46 -36.30
CA VAL A 738 -59.31 -19.82 -34.92
C VAL A 738 -60.41 -19.44 -33.91
N ALA A 739 -61.04 -18.27 -34.02
CA ALA A 739 -62.17 -17.88 -33.17
C ALA A 739 -63.49 -18.61 -33.49
N LYS A 740 -63.58 -19.41 -34.57
CA LYS A 740 -64.66 -20.37 -34.79
C LYS A 740 -64.33 -21.72 -34.14
N GLU A 741 -63.09 -22.18 -34.26
CA GLU A 741 -62.64 -23.46 -33.67
C GLU A 741 -62.54 -23.37 -32.14
N ALA A 742 -62.03 -22.28 -31.58
CA ALA A 742 -62.10 -22.02 -30.14
C ALA A 742 -63.57 -21.98 -29.64
N LYS A 743 -64.52 -21.51 -30.46
CA LYS A 743 -65.95 -21.53 -30.15
C LYS A 743 -66.62 -22.89 -30.38
N SER A 744 -66.09 -23.76 -31.22
CA SER A 744 -66.58 -25.15 -31.33
C SER A 744 -66.00 -26.03 -30.22
N LEU A 745 -64.75 -25.82 -29.83
CA LEU A 745 -64.08 -26.46 -28.68
C LEU A 745 -64.72 -26.06 -27.35
N ALA A 746 -64.96 -24.77 -27.11
CA ALA A 746 -65.73 -24.33 -25.94
C ALA A 746 -67.15 -24.94 -25.93
N LYS A 747 -67.75 -25.15 -27.11
CA LYS A 747 -69.08 -25.77 -27.27
C LYS A 747 -69.06 -27.31 -27.18
N SER A 748 -67.92 -27.98 -27.36
CA SER A 748 -67.77 -29.42 -27.11
C SER A 748 -67.45 -29.71 -25.64
N MET A 749 -66.58 -28.90 -25.00
CA MET A 749 -66.39 -28.92 -23.54
C MET A 749 -67.70 -28.64 -22.79
N SER A 750 -68.49 -27.68 -23.27
CA SER A 750 -69.83 -27.39 -22.75
C SER A 750 -70.84 -28.54 -22.96
N ARG A 751 -70.54 -29.55 -23.79
CA ARG A 751 -71.40 -30.72 -24.01
C ARG A 751 -70.99 -31.92 -23.15
N THR A 752 -69.71 -32.26 -23.10
CA THR A 752 -69.22 -33.32 -22.20
C THR A 752 -69.61 -33.05 -20.74
N HIS A 753 -69.51 -31.79 -20.31
CA HIS A 753 -69.92 -31.38 -18.96
C HIS A 753 -71.45 -31.37 -18.73
N SER A 754 -72.26 -31.55 -19.78
CA SER A 754 -73.72 -31.65 -19.73
C SER A 754 -74.21 -33.11 -19.76
N ASP A 755 -73.55 -33.99 -20.52
CA ASP A 755 -73.93 -35.40 -20.61
C ASP A 755 -73.68 -36.15 -19.27
N GLU A 756 -72.60 -35.79 -18.57
CA GLU A 756 -72.26 -36.38 -17.25
C GLU A 756 -73.27 -36.01 -16.14
N LYS A 757 -73.96 -34.86 -16.25
CA LYS A 757 -74.98 -34.42 -15.28
C LYS A 757 -76.34 -35.11 -15.40
N THR A 758 -76.48 -36.09 -16.31
CA THR A 758 -77.74 -36.84 -16.50
C THR A 758 -77.67 -38.29 -15.95
N ARG A 759 -76.62 -38.60 -15.18
CA ARG A 759 -76.54 -39.78 -14.31
C ARG A 759 -76.12 -39.34 -12.90
N VAL A 760 -76.51 -40.11 -11.89
CA VAL A 760 -76.30 -39.84 -10.45
C VAL A 760 -77.02 -38.58 -9.95
N VAL A 761 -78.32 -38.74 -9.71
CA VAL A 761 -79.00 -38.03 -8.61
C VAL A 761 -79.01 -38.96 -7.40
N GLU A 762 -78.72 -38.40 -6.23
CA GLU A 762 -78.85 -38.99 -4.89
C GLU A 762 -78.14 -40.34 -4.58
N ARG A 763 -77.03 -40.24 -3.84
CA ARG A 763 -77.05 -40.77 -2.48
C ARG A 763 -76.32 -39.87 -1.47
N VAL A 764 -77.15 -39.28 -0.61
CA VAL A 764 -76.91 -38.59 0.68
C VAL A 764 -76.22 -39.54 1.68
N VAL A 765 -75.43 -39.15 2.71
CA VAL A 765 -74.69 -37.93 3.16
C VAL A 765 -73.74 -38.42 4.28
N GLU A 766 -72.59 -37.78 4.52
CA GLU A 766 -72.11 -37.43 5.88
C GLU A 766 -70.83 -36.56 5.87
N THR A 767 -70.68 -35.74 6.90
CA THR A 767 -69.57 -34.83 7.27
C THR A 767 -69.09 -35.25 8.69
N PRO A 768 -67.92 -34.81 9.26
CA PRO A 768 -67.35 -33.46 9.09
C PRO A 768 -65.82 -33.25 9.25
N ASN A 769 -65.44 -31.97 9.05
CA ASN A 769 -64.43 -31.17 9.77
C ASN A 769 -62.89 -31.36 9.67
N ASP A 770 -62.27 -30.18 9.43
CA ASP A 770 -61.17 -29.53 10.17
C ASP A 770 -59.67 -29.59 9.75
N THR A 771 -59.24 -28.41 9.27
CA THR A 771 -58.01 -27.65 9.63
C THR A 771 -56.61 -27.96 9.04
N LYS A 772 -56.12 -26.93 8.32
CA LYS A 772 -54.82 -26.22 8.46
C LYS A 772 -53.48 -26.80 7.96
N GLN A 773 -52.97 -26.10 6.93
CA GLN A 773 -51.63 -25.45 6.83
C GLN A 773 -50.31 -26.26 6.70
N ALA A 774 -49.31 -25.56 6.15
CA ALA A 774 -47.85 -25.75 6.25
C ALA A 774 -47.11 -26.78 5.35
N THR A 775 -46.83 -26.35 4.11
CA THR A 775 -45.48 -26.09 3.51
C THR A 775 -44.24 -26.97 3.81
N ILE A 776 -43.38 -27.10 2.78
CA ILE A 776 -41.93 -27.45 2.74
C ILE A 776 -41.54 -28.94 2.58
N GLY A 777 -40.98 -29.25 1.39
CA GLY A 777 -39.85 -30.17 1.17
C GLY A 777 -40.04 -31.68 1.38
N SER A 778 -39.09 -32.55 1.00
CA SER A 778 -38.01 -32.41 0.00
C SER A 778 -37.38 -33.80 -0.28
N GLN A 779 -36.69 -33.96 -1.43
CA GLN A 779 -35.86 -35.13 -1.77
C GLN A 779 -36.59 -36.50 -1.84
N SER A 780 -35.93 -37.62 -2.17
CA SER A 780 -35.25 -37.95 -3.44
C SER A 780 -34.98 -39.47 -3.50
N MET A 781 -35.17 -40.15 -4.65
CA MET A 781 -34.45 -41.40 -5.02
C MET A 781 -34.95 -42.00 -6.35
N GLN A 782 -34.03 -42.27 -7.28
CA GLN A 782 -33.88 -43.51 -8.12
C GLN A 782 -32.72 -43.23 -9.11
N ARG A 783 -31.61 -43.98 -9.20
CA ARG A 783 -31.33 -45.44 -9.25
C ARG A 783 -31.36 -46.01 -10.69
N GLN A 784 -30.15 -46.15 -11.24
CA GLN A 784 -29.63 -47.11 -12.24
C GLN A 784 -30.54 -47.68 -13.35
N GLY A 785 -30.04 -47.63 -14.59
CA GLY A 785 -30.49 -48.46 -15.71
C GLY A 785 -29.52 -48.40 -16.90
N GLU A 786 -28.68 -49.41 -17.07
CA GLU A 786 -27.81 -49.60 -18.25
C GLU A 786 -28.55 -50.33 -19.38
N LEU A 787 -28.22 -50.09 -20.66
CA LEU A 787 -28.32 -51.12 -21.72
C LEU A 787 -27.60 -50.76 -23.05
N HIS A 788 -26.56 -51.54 -23.37
CA HIS A 788 -26.10 -52.01 -24.69
C HIS A 788 -26.05 -51.08 -25.94
N ARG A 789 -24.84 -50.55 -26.18
CA ARG A 789 -23.91 -50.97 -27.27
C ARG A 789 -24.48 -51.50 -28.61
N ASN A 790 -24.32 -50.71 -29.68
CA ASN A 790 -23.92 -51.09 -31.06
C ASN A 790 -23.74 -49.80 -31.91
N GLY A 791 -22.85 -49.64 -32.90
CA GLY A 791 -21.70 -50.47 -33.30
C GLY A 791 -21.53 -50.64 -34.82
N ASN A 792 -20.71 -49.80 -35.49
CA ASN A 792 -19.82 -50.08 -36.67
C ASN A 792 -19.55 -48.87 -37.61
N LYS A 793 -18.26 -48.71 -38.02
CA LYS A 793 -17.74 -48.16 -39.31
C LYS A 793 -18.10 -46.71 -39.72
N ALA A 794 -17.34 -45.97 -40.55
CA ALA A 794 -15.94 -45.97 -41.04
C ALA A 794 -15.71 -44.54 -41.63
N GLN A 795 -14.63 -43.79 -41.42
CA GLN A 795 -13.24 -43.94 -41.89
C GLN A 795 -13.03 -43.76 -43.41
N GLU A 796 -12.84 -42.51 -43.85
CA GLU A 796 -12.08 -42.03 -45.04
C GLU A 796 -11.79 -40.52 -44.75
N LEU A 797 -10.55 -40.00 -44.81
CA LEU A 797 -9.70 -39.61 -45.96
C LEU A 797 -10.29 -38.44 -46.81
N SER A 798 -9.55 -37.40 -47.24
CA SER A 798 -8.27 -36.79 -46.77
C SER A 798 -7.86 -35.55 -47.60
N ALA A 799 -7.24 -34.56 -46.93
CA ALA A 799 -6.15 -33.68 -47.43
C ALA A 799 -6.38 -32.64 -48.56
N LEU A 800 -5.41 -31.71 -48.65
CA LEU A 800 -5.10 -30.75 -49.75
C LEU A 800 -6.12 -29.60 -49.97
N SER A 801 -5.71 -28.38 -50.37
CA SER A 801 -4.38 -27.73 -50.34
C SER A 801 -4.53 -26.20 -50.44
N ALA A 802 -3.49 -25.44 -50.13
CA ALA A 802 -3.47 -23.98 -50.30
C ALA A 802 -3.49 -23.53 -51.77
N HIS A 803 -3.90 -22.28 -52.02
CA HIS A 803 -3.49 -21.55 -53.22
C HIS A 803 -3.42 -20.03 -52.94
N SER A 804 -2.33 -19.40 -53.39
CA SER A 804 -2.06 -17.96 -53.33
C SER A 804 -2.15 -17.32 -54.72
N ALA A 805 -2.45 -16.01 -54.78
CA ALA A 805 -2.21 -15.15 -55.96
C ALA A 805 -2.27 -13.64 -55.60
N ASP A 806 -1.36 -12.85 -56.16
CA ASP A 806 -1.19 -11.41 -55.89
C ASP A 806 -1.89 -10.48 -56.90
N ARG A 807 -2.11 -9.22 -56.50
CA ARG A 807 -1.81 -7.92 -57.17
C ARG A 807 -2.67 -6.79 -56.56
N ILE A 808 -2.15 -5.67 -56.07
CA ILE A 808 -1.32 -4.61 -56.70
C ILE A 808 -2.08 -3.84 -57.81
N TYR A 809 -2.66 -2.67 -57.47
CA TYR A 809 -2.16 -1.40 -58.03
C TYR A 809 -2.52 -0.15 -57.19
N ASP A 810 -1.63 0.82 -57.34
CA ASP A 810 -1.40 2.14 -56.71
C ASP A 810 -2.46 3.24 -56.94
N SER A 811 -2.51 4.27 -56.08
CA SER A 811 -2.49 5.71 -56.49
C SER A 811 -2.56 6.73 -55.32
N ASP A 812 -1.68 7.75 -55.38
CA ASP A 812 -1.55 8.90 -54.47
C ASP A 812 -2.76 9.88 -54.42
N SER A 813 -2.89 10.69 -53.34
CA SER A 813 -2.45 12.12 -53.34
C SER A 813 -3.16 13.12 -52.37
N HIS A 814 -2.32 13.92 -51.68
CA HIS A 814 -2.43 15.32 -51.19
C HIS A 814 -3.77 16.05 -50.88
N HIS A 815 -3.93 16.48 -49.61
CA HIS A 815 -3.99 17.88 -49.08
C HIS A 815 -4.58 17.87 -47.64
N LYS A 816 -4.07 18.48 -46.54
CA LYS A 816 -3.06 19.52 -46.18
C LYS A 816 -3.63 20.96 -45.98
N TRP A 817 -3.53 21.44 -44.71
CA TRP A 817 -3.86 22.79 -44.12
C TRP A 817 -5.32 23.03 -43.62
N ASN A 818 -5.62 23.91 -42.64
CA ASN A 818 -4.99 24.28 -41.33
C ASN A 818 -5.79 25.43 -40.63
N LYS A 819 -5.86 25.44 -39.27
CA LYS A 819 -6.16 26.62 -38.39
C LYS A 819 -7.52 27.35 -38.55
N ALA A 820 -7.97 28.28 -37.68
CA ALA A 820 -7.90 28.45 -36.21
C ALA A 820 -8.78 29.65 -35.75
N SER A 821 -9.08 29.76 -34.44
CA SER A 821 -9.67 30.92 -33.72
C SER A 821 -11.14 31.31 -34.00
N ALA A 822 -11.84 32.15 -33.21
CA ALA A 822 -12.03 32.27 -31.73
C ALA A 822 -12.76 33.61 -31.38
N ALA A 823 -13.31 33.69 -30.16
CA ALA A 823 -13.67 34.90 -29.37
C ALA A 823 -15.09 35.53 -29.42
N LEU A 824 -15.81 35.35 -28.29
CA LEU A 824 -16.71 36.25 -27.53
C LEU A 824 -17.56 37.37 -28.17
N HIS A 825 -18.83 37.46 -27.74
CA HIS A 825 -19.32 38.60 -26.93
C HIS A 825 -20.61 38.29 -26.12
N HIS A 826 -20.70 38.92 -24.94
CA HIS A 826 -21.83 39.08 -23.99
C HIS A 826 -21.88 40.60 -23.61
N PRO A 827 -22.78 41.16 -22.75
CA PRO A 827 -23.69 40.59 -21.72
C PRO A 827 -25.20 40.71 -22.13
N GLU A 828 -26.28 40.93 -21.35
CA GLU A 828 -26.59 41.40 -19.96
C GLU A 828 -27.90 40.78 -19.41
N ASP A 829 -28.02 40.71 -18.07
CA ASP A 829 -29.25 40.40 -17.27
C ASP A 829 -29.62 41.63 -16.39
N PRO A 830 -30.80 41.66 -15.72
CA PRO A 830 -30.80 41.29 -14.29
C PRO A 830 -32.11 40.68 -13.71
N ALA A 831 -31.95 39.86 -12.65
CA ALA A 831 -32.74 39.73 -11.40
C ALA A 831 -34.30 39.71 -11.40
N ASP A 832 -35.02 39.02 -10.48
CA ASP A 832 -34.64 38.58 -9.13
C ASP A 832 -35.54 37.44 -8.56
N SER A 833 -35.12 36.87 -7.43
CA SER A 833 -35.90 36.21 -6.35
C SER A 833 -36.88 35.01 -6.58
N ASP A 834 -36.58 33.93 -5.85
CA ASP A 834 -37.45 33.19 -4.88
C ASP A 834 -38.46 32.06 -5.24
N LEU A 835 -38.12 30.89 -4.67
CA LEU A 835 -38.89 29.97 -3.79
C LEU A 835 -40.07 29.08 -4.27
N GLU A 836 -39.86 27.79 -3.96
CA GLU A 836 -40.76 26.79 -3.35
C GLU A 836 -42.15 26.41 -3.92
N SER A 837 -42.25 25.09 -4.17
CA SER A 837 -43.31 24.18 -3.68
C SER A 837 -44.62 23.97 -4.47
N ASP A 838 -45.20 22.82 -4.13
CA ASP A 838 -46.39 22.11 -4.59
C ASP A 838 -47.59 22.87 -5.17
N GLY A 839 -48.31 22.18 -6.06
CA GLY A 839 -49.52 22.69 -6.71
C GLY A 839 -50.83 22.37 -5.98
N PRO A 840 -51.94 23.03 -6.39
CA PRO A 840 -53.30 22.56 -6.11
C PRO A 840 -54.18 22.54 -7.40
N PRO A 841 -55.47 22.15 -7.33
CA PRO A 841 -56.11 21.25 -6.39
C PRO A 841 -56.84 20.08 -7.10
N ARG A 842 -57.19 19.05 -6.32
CA ARG A 842 -58.47 18.32 -6.50
C ARG A 842 -59.48 18.89 -5.51
N ASP A 843 -60.76 18.85 -5.88
CA ASP A 843 -61.95 18.56 -5.05
C ASP A 843 -63.24 18.91 -5.84
N ASP A 844 -64.43 18.37 -5.57
CA ASP A 844 -64.86 17.55 -4.43
C ASP A 844 -65.99 16.54 -4.80
N HIS A 845 -66.33 15.68 -3.84
CA HIS A 845 -67.56 14.88 -3.62
C HIS A 845 -67.74 13.61 -4.49
N ASN A 846 -67.72 12.41 -3.90
CA ASN A 846 -68.77 11.73 -3.09
C ASN A 846 -70.00 11.28 -3.92
N GLN A 847 -70.57 10.08 -3.75
CA GLN A 847 -70.73 9.31 -2.50
C GLN A 847 -70.84 7.77 -2.73
N GLN A 848 -70.95 6.98 -1.65
CA GLN A 848 -70.96 5.50 -1.69
C GLN A 848 -72.34 4.83 -1.92
N ALA A 849 -72.25 3.55 -2.28
CA ALA A 849 -73.31 2.63 -2.67
C ALA A 849 -74.45 2.36 -1.65
N SER A 850 -75.64 2.05 -2.18
CA SER A 850 -76.47 0.87 -1.81
C SER A 850 -77.68 0.74 -2.77
N GLY A 851 -78.31 -0.45 -2.86
CA GLY A 851 -79.65 -0.57 -3.49
C GLY A 851 -79.91 -1.75 -4.46
N ILE A 852 -80.26 -2.91 -3.90
CA ILE A 852 -81.38 -3.81 -4.30
C ILE A 852 -81.53 -4.29 -5.77
N GLU A 853 -81.43 -5.62 -5.89
CA GLU A 853 -82.13 -6.62 -6.73
C GLU A 853 -82.98 -6.29 -8.00
N MET A 854 -82.91 -7.23 -8.95
CA MET A 854 -83.94 -7.77 -9.89
C MET A 854 -85.16 -6.89 -10.27
N ASN A 855 -85.57 -6.80 -11.55
CA ASN A 855 -85.92 -7.96 -12.40
C ASN A 855 -85.96 -7.60 -13.92
N ASN A 856 -86.36 -8.55 -14.76
CA ASN A 856 -86.39 -8.51 -16.22
C ASN A 856 -87.40 -7.51 -16.83
N GLY A 857 -86.96 -6.77 -17.86
CA GLY A 857 -87.85 -6.03 -18.75
C GLY A 857 -87.14 -5.40 -19.96
N TYR A 858 -87.71 -5.54 -21.16
CA TYR A 858 -87.47 -4.70 -22.35
C TYR A 858 -86.02 -4.46 -22.84
N ARG A 859 -85.18 -5.51 -22.93
CA ARG A 859 -83.87 -5.44 -23.64
C ARG A 859 -83.99 -5.41 -25.18
N THR A 860 -84.88 -4.58 -25.73
CA THR A 860 -85.37 -4.64 -27.13
C THR A 860 -85.31 -3.32 -27.91
N LYS A 861 -84.54 -2.32 -27.46
CA LYS A 861 -84.29 -1.08 -28.25
C LYS A 861 -82.82 -0.66 -28.43
N LEU A 862 -81.88 -1.19 -27.64
CA LEU A 862 -80.45 -0.80 -27.71
C LEU A 862 -79.53 -1.80 -28.43
N LYS A 863 -80.06 -2.57 -29.39
CA LYS A 863 -79.26 -3.43 -30.30
C LYS A 863 -79.03 -2.82 -31.69
N ARG A 864 -79.45 -1.58 -31.94
CA ARG A 864 -79.50 -0.97 -33.29
C ARG A 864 -78.54 0.21 -33.53
N PHE A 865 -77.67 0.55 -32.56
CA PHE A 865 -76.80 1.74 -32.66
C PHE A 865 -75.30 1.51 -32.42
N VAL A 866 -74.88 0.25 -32.16
CA VAL A 866 -73.45 -0.13 -31.99
C VAL A 866 -73.01 -1.15 -33.07
N SER A 867 -73.90 -1.51 -34.00
CA SER A 867 -73.60 -2.46 -35.08
C SER A 867 -73.02 -1.81 -36.34
N GLU A 868 -72.96 -0.48 -36.41
CA GLU A 868 -72.58 0.29 -37.61
C GLU A 868 -71.56 1.38 -37.28
N ARG A 869 -70.26 1.01 -37.26
CA ARG A 869 -69.10 1.87 -37.63
C ARG A 869 -67.74 1.16 -37.62
N VAL A 870 -67.59 0.01 -36.94
CA VAL A 870 -66.34 -0.78 -36.95
C VAL A 870 -66.25 -1.73 -38.17
N LEU A 871 -67.30 -1.81 -38.99
CA LEU A 871 -67.24 -2.36 -40.34
C LEU A 871 -67.16 -1.19 -41.34
N GLY A 872 -65.94 -0.77 -41.67
CA GLY A 872 -65.67 0.24 -42.69
C GLY A 872 -66.12 -0.26 -44.06
N LYS A 873 -67.32 0.16 -44.50
CA LYS A 873 -67.90 -0.19 -45.80
C LYS A 873 -67.73 1.00 -46.74
N GLY A 874 -66.63 0.97 -47.50
CA GLY A 874 -66.19 2.09 -48.34
C GLY A 874 -65.58 1.66 -49.69
N GLU A 875 -66.02 0.53 -50.25
CA GLU A 875 -65.74 0.24 -51.66
C GLU A 875 -66.68 1.06 -52.54
N GLY A 876 -66.20 2.22 -53.00
CA GLY A 876 -66.62 2.74 -54.29
C GLY A 876 -66.21 1.74 -55.37
N THR A 877 -67.04 1.55 -56.38
CA THR A 877 -66.77 0.55 -57.44
C THR A 877 -65.68 1.04 -58.37
N ASP A 878 -64.54 0.34 -58.39
CA ASP A 878 -63.69 0.30 -59.57
C ASP A 878 -63.21 -1.14 -59.83
N GLN A 879 -63.03 -1.49 -61.10
CA GLN A 879 -62.83 -2.87 -61.54
C GLN A 879 -61.37 -3.16 -61.87
N ASN A 880 -60.56 -3.57 -60.88
CA ASN A 880 -59.39 -4.40 -61.17
C ASN A 880 -58.95 -5.29 -60.00
N GLY A 881 -58.08 -6.26 -60.32
CA GLY A 881 -57.85 -7.47 -59.52
C GLY A 881 -57.51 -7.26 -58.04
N LYS A 882 -58.43 -7.66 -57.15
CA LYS A 882 -58.21 -7.62 -55.69
C LYS A 882 -56.95 -8.38 -55.26
N SER A 883 -56.03 -7.66 -54.61
CA SER A 883 -54.88 -8.25 -53.92
C SER A 883 -55.32 -9.03 -52.68
N ALA A 884 -54.43 -9.83 -52.12
CA ALA A 884 -54.67 -10.52 -50.86
C ALA A 884 -54.14 -9.64 -49.72
N ASN A 885 -55.02 -8.91 -49.03
CA ASN A 885 -54.63 -8.19 -47.81
C ASN A 885 -54.06 -9.19 -46.78
N LEU A 886 -52.79 -9.00 -46.40
CA LEU A 886 -52.04 -9.83 -45.46
C LEU A 886 -51.72 -9.11 -44.14
N ASP A 887 -52.10 -7.84 -44.01
CA ASP A 887 -51.75 -6.97 -42.88
C ASP A 887 -52.24 -7.55 -41.54
N TRP A 888 -53.31 -8.36 -41.57
CA TRP A 888 -53.80 -9.12 -40.42
C TRP A 888 -52.74 -10.07 -39.82
N ILE A 889 -51.80 -10.59 -40.62
CA ILE A 889 -50.68 -11.41 -40.13
C ILE A 889 -49.73 -10.54 -39.31
N GLY A 890 -49.40 -9.34 -39.82
CA GLY A 890 -48.62 -8.35 -39.08
C GLY A 890 -49.24 -8.00 -37.73
N ARG A 891 -50.52 -7.60 -37.74
CA ARG A 891 -51.26 -7.16 -36.54
C ARG A 891 -51.45 -8.26 -35.48
N TRP A 892 -51.59 -9.53 -35.86
CA TRP A 892 -51.92 -10.63 -34.93
C TRP A 892 -50.77 -11.60 -34.62
N PHE A 893 -49.66 -11.57 -35.37
CA PHE A 893 -48.53 -12.47 -35.17
C PHE A 893 -47.22 -11.71 -34.96
N ILE A 894 -46.83 -10.82 -35.88
CA ILE A 894 -45.54 -10.10 -35.78
C ILE A 894 -45.51 -9.17 -34.56
N VAL A 895 -46.52 -8.31 -34.39
CA VAL A 895 -46.49 -7.34 -33.27
C VAL A 895 -46.55 -8.03 -31.90
N PRO A 896 -47.42 -9.04 -31.67
CA PRO A 896 -47.40 -9.79 -30.40
C PRO A 896 -46.10 -10.59 -30.18
N SER A 897 -45.52 -11.21 -31.22
CA SER A 897 -44.28 -11.98 -31.04
C SER A 897 -43.08 -11.09 -30.75
N TYR A 898 -43.00 -9.90 -31.35
CA TYR A 898 -41.98 -8.89 -31.03
C TYR A 898 -42.04 -8.50 -29.55
N ILE A 899 -43.24 -8.16 -29.05
CA ILE A 899 -43.45 -7.76 -27.64
C ILE A 899 -43.02 -8.88 -26.69
N ILE A 900 -43.36 -10.14 -26.99
CA ILE A 900 -42.94 -11.30 -26.18
C ILE A 900 -41.42 -11.49 -26.21
N VAL A 901 -40.78 -11.43 -27.39
CA VAL A 901 -39.32 -11.62 -27.53
C VAL A 901 -38.54 -10.51 -26.84
N VAL A 902 -38.90 -9.24 -27.06
CA VAL A 902 -38.18 -8.12 -26.43
C VAL A 902 -38.42 -8.08 -24.92
N SER A 903 -39.64 -8.34 -24.44
CA SER A 903 -39.91 -8.42 -23.00
C SER A 903 -39.14 -9.56 -22.33
N SER A 904 -39.05 -10.74 -22.97
CA SER A 904 -38.28 -11.85 -22.41
C SER A 904 -36.78 -11.57 -22.40
N LEU A 905 -36.25 -10.94 -23.45
CA LEU A 905 -34.84 -10.56 -23.57
C LEU A 905 -34.42 -9.47 -22.56
N LEU A 906 -35.29 -8.49 -22.28
CA LEU A 906 -35.04 -7.47 -21.26
C LEU A 906 -35.16 -7.99 -19.82
N ILE A 907 -36.09 -8.93 -19.55
CA ILE A 907 -36.32 -9.46 -18.19
C ILE A 907 -35.33 -10.59 -17.83
N HIS A 908 -34.98 -11.45 -18.79
CA HIS A 908 -34.20 -12.67 -18.52
C HIS A 908 -32.74 -12.61 -19.02
N GLY A 909 -32.34 -11.56 -19.76
CA GLY A 909 -30.95 -11.39 -20.20
C GLY A 909 -30.41 -12.52 -21.09
N TRP A 910 -31.29 -13.23 -21.81
CA TRP A 910 -30.97 -14.23 -22.84
C TRP A 910 -29.82 -15.21 -22.50
N GLY A 911 -29.80 -15.74 -21.27
CA GLY A 911 -28.82 -16.76 -20.85
C GLY A 911 -27.42 -16.23 -20.53
N PHE A 912 -27.20 -14.91 -20.52
CA PHE A 912 -25.91 -14.28 -20.19
C PHE A 912 -25.66 -14.10 -18.68
N LYS A 913 -26.35 -14.86 -17.81
CA LYS A 913 -26.05 -14.89 -16.36
C LYS A 913 -24.93 -15.89 -16.09
#